data_AF-A0A831L9I7-F1
#
_entry.id   AF-A0A831L9I7-F1
#
_cell.length_a   1.000
_cell.length_b   1.000
_cell.length_c   1.000
_cell.angle_alpha   90.00
_cell.angle_beta   90.00
_cell.angle_gamma   90.00
#
_symmetry.space_group_name_H-M   'P 1'
#
loop_
_entity.id
_entity.type
_entity.pdbx_description
1 polymer ?
#
loop_
_entity_poly.entity_id
_entity_poly.type
_entity_poly.pdbx_seq_one_letter_code
_entity_poly.pdbx_strand_id
1 'polypeptide(L)'
;MTSNYDNIRNDEKRKEAILDKALKLLGKMYSDRTHFVFELLQNAEDAGASRVLFQLFEDKLEVCHDGRLFDEKDVRGICGVGEGTKAEDLTQIGKFGIGFKSVYAYTTTPEIHSGNESFRIENYVRPYAVQQREIGDSGTTLFVFPLNKEDVEPAIARREISVRLRKLSARTLLFLRKIKEIEYRLPDGMDGVYLRDVATRGGAREVTVIGQNNGKDESESWLIFERPVEVPDPAEDCPRHVPVEIGFRLENNEKEHRDEVARVTDSKLVVYFPTEKETRFGFLIQGPYKTTPARDNIPKEDDWNATLVGETACLISEVLPQLKDLGLLSISLLEALPIRMDDFPPGSMFYPIVVSVREALAAKELLPTDDGSFVSARNAKMASAEWLRRQLREEQLSLLYKTESKWISGEVTERGRHDLWKYIREELEVEEITPDSFSRKTDSTFFKSQTDQWMVDLYRQLLNQKALWKKGAGSYWDSDGPLRKKPFIRLEDGSHVRPFDDDDRPNAYVSTVRAPDSVLPIVKAEIAKDDEARRFLSDLKVPEFDIVAEVIEHVMPKYTLTTLPTLDEHQRDIEKITEAFKTDSQEKRARLKRTLQESPFVLVGSHTSGDVIYRKPNDLYFQDDTLEMYFSGNTEVGFVSSVYQGTVLEILKDIGVSEDVRIHRKSPDYRGVVKIRDWHGSHERGLCGFDPDIQVEGLAYALKSATIEKSVFIWNCIAIPNAECIRGTVERSSRQTYENSSKEERVSESFGCLLRQSQWLPGTDGQLHYPSELCLNDLPDQLERNEKLAEMLGMKKDVVAKLAEEAGIPTEDIDLLRRYPEEFSQWKAQMVAREEKPVFPTRTVTNPERRQERITEQLADGPKKEYEDRERSVRTTRRIIDPALWLKEQYTNDDGQMVCQICKEEMPFRKRDGQYYFEAVEAFSHDYMPMEHEAQFLALCPLCAAMYK
;
A
#
# COMPACT_ATOMS: atom_id res chain seq x y z
N MET A 1 20.14 -8.25 -89.72
CA MET A 1 19.47 -8.65 -90.98
C MET A 1 18.09 -9.13 -90.60
N THR A 2 17.06 -8.75 -91.35
CA THR A 2 15.68 -9.21 -91.12
C THR A 2 15.55 -10.69 -91.45
N SER A 3 14.79 -11.40 -90.63
CA SER A 3 14.53 -12.83 -90.76
C SER A 3 13.75 -13.16 -92.04
N ASN A 4 13.97 -14.36 -92.57
CA ASN A 4 13.22 -14.86 -93.72
C ASN A 4 11.87 -15.46 -93.27
N TYR A 5 10.84 -14.61 -93.16
CA TYR A 5 9.50 -15.02 -92.71
C TYR A 5 8.86 -16.09 -93.61
N ASP A 6 9.16 -16.10 -94.91
CA ASP A 6 8.63 -17.11 -95.84
C ASP A 6 9.15 -18.51 -95.50
N ASN A 7 10.43 -18.63 -95.13
CA ASN A 7 11.02 -19.88 -94.66
C ASN A 7 10.36 -20.33 -93.35
N ILE A 8 10.24 -19.45 -92.37
CA ILE A 8 9.63 -19.75 -91.06
C ILE A 8 8.17 -20.24 -91.23
N ARG A 9 7.39 -19.59 -92.10
CA ARG A 9 5.99 -19.97 -92.37
C ARG A 9 5.86 -21.34 -93.03
N ASN A 10 6.82 -21.75 -93.85
CA ASN A 10 6.78 -23.05 -94.53
C ASN A 10 7.10 -24.22 -93.58
N ASP A 11 7.95 -23.99 -92.57
CA ASP A 11 8.27 -24.99 -91.53
C ASP A 11 7.05 -25.30 -90.63
N GLU A 12 6.22 -24.30 -90.33
CA GLU A 12 5.12 -24.37 -89.35
C GLU A 12 3.79 -24.96 -89.88
N LYS A 13 3.61 -25.12 -91.21
CA LYS A 13 2.35 -25.63 -91.83
C LYS A 13 1.87 -26.98 -91.29
N ARG A 14 2.76 -27.80 -90.71
CA ARG A 14 2.41 -29.14 -90.17
C ARG A 14 1.81 -29.11 -88.76
N LYS A 15 1.90 -27.99 -88.02
CA LYS A 15 1.55 -27.92 -86.59
C LYS A 15 0.22 -27.19 -86.28
N GLU A 16 -0.38 -26.54 -87.26
CA GLU A 16 -1.58 -25.69 -87.12
C GLU A 16 -2.81 -26.44 -86.57
N ALA A 17 -3.09 -27.65 -87.06
CA ALA A 17 -4.23 -28.45 -86.60
C ALA A 17 -4.10 -28.93 -85.14
N ILE A 18 -2.87 -29.11 -84.65
CA ILE A 18 -2.58 -29.48 -83.26
C ILE A 18 -2.77 -28.26 -82.36
N LEU A 19 -2.33 -27.08 -82.82
CA LEU A 19 -2.45 -25.83 -82.10
C LEU A 19 -3.91 -25.39 -81.93
N ASP A 20 -4.74 -25.50 -82.97
CA ASP A 20 -6.15 -25.10 -82.89
C ASP A 20 -6.93 -25.90 -81.83
N LYS A 21 -6.57 -27.18 -81.67
CA LYS A 21 -7.10 -28.05 -80.61
C LYS A 21 -6.52 -27.68 -79.23
N ALA A 22 -5.24 -27.35 -79.15
CA ALA A 22 -4.57 -26.92 -77.93
C ALA A 22 -5.05 -25.55 -77.42
N LEU A 23 -5.30 -24.58 -78.31
CA LEU A 23 -5.80 -23.25 -77.98
C LEU A 23 -7.25 -23.27 -77.50
N LYS A 24 -8.10 -24.14 -78.07
CA LYS A 24 -9.46 -24.39 -77.54
C LYS A 24 -9.44 -25.03 -76.14
N LEU A 25 -8.39 -25.78 -75.81
CA LEU A 25 -8.14 -26.32 -74.48
C LEU A 25 -7.59 -25.24 -73.53
N LEU A 26 -6.62 -24.43 -73.96
CA LEU A 26 -6.03 -23.34 -73.19
C LEU A 26 -7.02 -22.22 -72.87
N GLY A 27 -7.88 -21.83 -73.83
CA GLY A 27 -8.96 -20.87 -73.61
C GLY A 27 -10.03 -21.34 -72.62
N LYS A 28 -10.07 -22.65 -72.31
CA LYS A 28 -10.88 -23.22 -71.22
C LYS A 28 -10.13 -23.33 -69.89
N MET A 29 -8.80 -23.20 -69.89
CA MET A 29 -7.92 -23.42 -68.73
C MET A 29 -7.50 -22.11 -68.05
N TYR A 30 -7.40 -21.00 -68.78
CA TYR A 30 -7.24 -19.68 -68.17
C TYR A 30 -8.62 -19.13 -67.76
N SER A 31 -8.91 -19.12 -66.46
CA SER A 31 -10.11 -18.50 -65.88
C SER A 31 -10.12 -16.97 -66.02
N ASP A 32 -8.94 -16.35 -66.21
CA ASP A 32 -8.74 -14.92 -66.45
C ASP A 32 -8.08 -14.69 -67.82
N ARG A 33 -8.83 -14.06 -68.74
CA ARG A 33 -8.36 -13.71 -70.10
C ARG A 33 -7.22 -12.69 -70.11
N THR A 34 -7.03 -11.93 -69.02
CA THR A 34 -6.02 -10.87 -68.92
C THR A 34 -4.66 -11.34 -68.40
N HIS A 35 -4.48 -12.65 -68.20
CA HIS A 35 -3.21 -13.24 -67.72
C HIS A 35 -2.00 -12.89 -68.61
N PHE A 36 -2.24 -12.62 -69.90
CA PHE A 36 -1.20 -12.25 -70.86
C PHE A 36 -0.33 -11.06 -70.41
N VAL A 37 -0.84 -10.17 -69.56
CA VAL A 37 -0.07 -9.03 -69.02
C VAL A 37 1.17 -9.50 -68.27
N PHE A 38 1.04 -10.55 -67.42
CA PHE A 38 2.19 -11.11 -66.70
C PHE A 38 3.13 -11.89 -67.62
N GLU A 39 2.60 -12.56 -68.65
CA GLU A 39 3.42 -13.24 -69.66
C GLU A 39 4.28 -12.25 -70.45
N LEU A 40 3.73 -11.08 -70.80
CA LEU A 40 4.49 -10.02 -71.47
C LEU A 40 5.55 -9.40 -70.56
N LEU A 41 5.22 -9.16 -69.28
CA LEU A 41 6.20 -8.70 -68.29
C LEU A 41 7.33 -9.74 -68.12
N GLN A 42 7.01 -11.02 -68.10
CA GLN A 42 8.01 -12.07 -68.00
C GLN A 42 8.92 -12.11 -69.23
N ASN A 43 8.35 -12.04 -70.45
CA ASN A 43 9.14 -11.99 -71.67
C ASN A 43 10.08 -10.77 -71.70
N ALA A 44 9.61 -9.62 -71.18
CA ALA A 44 10.44 -8.43 -71.06
C ALA A 44 11.57 -8.62 -70.03
N GLU A 45 11.29 -9.24 -68.88
CA GLU A 45 12.28 -9.60 -67.85
C GLU A 45 13.36 -10.55 -68.41
N ASP A 46 12.94 -11.59 -69.14
CA ASP A 46 13.83 -12.56 -69.79
C ASP A 46 14.67 -11.93 -70.92
N ALA A 47 14.11 -10.93 -71.62
CA ALA A 47 14.84 -10.10 -72.58
C ALA A 47 15.81 -9.11 -71.91
N GLY A 48 15.79 -9.00 -70.58
CA GLY A 48 16.64 -8.08 -69.81
C GLY A 48 16.16 -6.63 -69.82
N ALA A 49 14.86 -6.39 -70.01
CA ALA A 49 14.28 -5.05 -69.97
C ALA A 49 14.41 -4.41 -68.58
N SER A 50 14.69 -3.11 -68.55
CA SER A 50 14.60 -2.28 -67.35
C SER A 50 13.27 -1.55 -67.25
N ARG A 51 12.59 -1.27 -68.36
CA ARG A 51 11.33 -0.52 -68.42
C ARG A 51 10.31 -1.20 -69.30
N VAL A 52 9.05 -1.22 -68.86
CA VAL A 52 7.90 -1.69 -69.65
C VAL A 52 6.77 -0.67 -69.60
N LEU A 53 6.22 -0.31 -70.77
CA LEU A 53 5.08 0.59 -70.91
C LEU A 53 3.91 -0.14 -71.57
N PHE A 54 2.76 -0.16 -70.92
CA PHE A 54 1.48 -0.58 -71.50
C PHE A 54 0.66 0.65 -71.90
N GLN A 55 0.31 0.80 -73.17
CA GLN A 55 -0.54 1.89 -73.64
C GLN A 55 -1.80 1.34 -74.30
N LEU A 56 -2.92 1.46 -73.59
CA LEU A 56 -4.22 1.02 -74.09
C LEU A 56 -4.90 2.15 -74.86
N PHE A 57 -5.31 1.88 -76.09
CA PHE A 57 -6.08 2.77 -76.96
C PHE A 57 -7.51 2.25 -77.15
N GLU A 58 -8.31 2.98 -77.94
CA GLU A 58 -9.68 2.59 -78.26
C GLU A 58 -9.77 1.26 -79.04
N ASP A 59 -8.77 0.96 -79.87
CA ASP A 59 -8.82 -0.17 -80.83
C ASP A 59 -7.65 -1.14 -80.70
N LYS A 60 -6.66 -0.86 -79.84
CA LYS A 60 -5.44 -1.66 -79.68
C LYS A 60 -4.80 -1.49 -78.31
N LEU A 61 -3.96 -2.44 -77.93
CA LEU A 61 -2.99 -2.32 -76.83
C LEU A 61 -1.58 -2.30 -77.42
N GLU A 62 -0.79 -1.28 -77.10
CA GLU A 62 0.64 -1.21 -77.41
C GLU A 62 1.46 -1.54 -76.15
N VAL A 63 2.50 -2.35 -76.28
CA VAL A 63 3.39 -2.70 -75.17
C VAL A 63 4.84 -2.49 -75.61
N CYS A 64 5.54 -1.59 -74.94
CA CYS A 64 6.93 -1.25 -75.23
C CYS A 64 7.86 -1.74 -74.12
N HIS A 65 9.03 -2.25 -74.48
CA HIS A 65 10.11 -2.49 -73.52
C HIS A 65 11.50 -2.23 -74.11
N ASP A 66 12.49 -2.01 -73.26
CA ASP A 66 13.89 -1.71 -73.60
C ASP A 66 14.86 -2.90 -73.48
N GLY A 67 14.32 -4.11 -73.31
CA GLY A 67 15.08 -5.36 -73.37
C GLY A 67 15.72 -5.64 -74.75
N ARG A 68 16.49 -6.73 -74.86
CA ARG A 68 17.21 -7.07 -76.10
C ARG A 68 16.28 -7.13 -77.31
N LEU A 69 16.81 -6.73 -78.46
CA LEU A 69 16.10 -6.79 -79.74
C LEU A 69 15.90 -8.25 -80.20
N PHE A 70 14.83 -8.47 -80.97
CA PHE A 70 14.52 -9.78 -81.56
C PHE A 70 15.57 -10.21 -82.58
N ASP A 71 15.86 -11.50 -82.58
CA ASP A 71 16.59 -12.20 -83.65
C ASP A 71 15.71 -13.29 -84.32
N GLU A 72 16.25 -14.00 -85.32
CA GLU A 72 15.52 -15.06 -86.00
C GLU A 72 15.06 -16.19 -85.05
N LYS A 73 15.82 -16.49 -83.99
CA LYS A 73 15.43 -17.51 -83.01
C LYS A 73 14.20 -17.05 -82.23
N ASP A 74 14.12 -15.77 -81.88
CA ASP A 74 12.93 -15.21 -81.21
C ASP A 74 11.71 -15.20 -82.11
N VAL A 75 11.87 -14.84 -83.39
CA VAL A 75 10.77 -14.90 -84.38
C VAL A 75 10.27 -16.34 -84.52
N ARG A 76 11.18 -17.32 -84.62
CA ARG A 76 10.79 -18.74 -84.64
C ARG A 76 10.15 -19.18 -83.33
N GLY A 77 10.66 -18.74 -82.19
CA GLY A 77 10.18 -19.10 -80.85
C GLY A 77 8.78 -18.56 -80.56
N ILE A 78 8.51 -17.29 -80.90
CA ILE A 78 7.20 -16.66 -80.67
C ILE A 78 6.15 -17.18 -81.66
N CYS A 79 6.55 -17.57 -82.87
CA CYS A 79 5.67 -18.17 -83.87
C CYS A 79 5.41 -19.66 -83.61
N GLY A 80 6.38 -20.41 -83.10
CA GLY A 80 6.32 -21.87 -82.97
C GLY A 80 5.26 -22.43 -82.00
N VAL A 81 5.02 -23.73 -82.13
CA VAL A 81 4.13 -24.53 -81.27
C VAL A 81 4.87 -25.75 -80.77
N GLY A 82 5.10 -25.84 -79.46
CA GLY A 82 5.62 -27.07 -78.84
C GLY A 82 7.07 -27.45 -79.19
N GLU A 83 7.81 -26.60 -79.92
CA GLU A 83 9.27 -26.72 -80.16
C GLU A 83 10.00 -25.52 -79.55
N GLY A 84 9.76 -25.25 -78.27
CA GLY A 84 10.80 -24.61 -77.48
C GLY A 84 11.90 -25.64 -77.27
N THR A 85 13.16 -25.29 -77.46
CA THR A 85 14.37 -26.07 -77.09
C THR A 85 14.48 -26.38 -75.58
N LYS A 86 13.37 -26.30 -74.84
CA LYS A 86 13.25 -26.18 -73.38
C LYS A 86 12.31 -27.25 -72.79
N ALA A 87 12.26 -28.44 -73.39
CA ALA A 87 11.41 -29.53 -72.89
C ALA A 87 11.84 -30.02 -71.49
N GLU A 88 13.11 -29.81 -71.14
CA GLU A 88 13.78 -30.26 -69.90
C GLU A 88 14.22 -29.09 -69.00
N ASP A 89 13.91 -27.84 -69.34
CA ASP A 89 14.35 -26.65 -68.59
C ASP A 89 13.44 -26.38 -67.36
N LEU A 90 13.95 -26.63 -66.16
CA LEU A 90 13.28 -26.35 -64.87
C LEU A 90 13.37 -24.88 -64.43
N THR A 91 14.12 -24.04 -65.15
CA THR A 91 14.51 -22.68 -64.72
C THR A 91 13.78 -21.56 -65.45
N GLN A 92 13.29 -21.85 -66.66
CA GLN A 92 12.57 -20.90 -67.49
C GLN A 92 11.09 -21.26 -67.55
N ILE A 93 10.21 -20.36 -67.11
CA ILE A 93 8.77 -20.56 -67.18
C ILE A 93 8.28 -20.10 -68.54
N GLY A 94 7.84 -21.05 -69.35
CA GLY A 94 7.43 -20.77 -70.73
C GLY A 94 7.39 -22.05 -71.53
N LYS A 95 6.94 -23.13 -70.89
CA LYS A 95 6.77 -24.41 -71.55
C LYS A 95 5.84 -24.15 -72.74
N PHE A 96 6.29 -24.56 -73.93
CA PHE A 96 5.52 -24.62 -75.19
C PHE A 96 5.39 -23.37 -76.07
N GLY A 97 5.96 -22.20 -75.72
CA GLY A 97 5.66 -20.97 -76.49
C GLY A 97 4.16 -20.61 -76.45
N ILE A 98 3.45 -21.12 -75.43
CA ILE A 98 2.01 -20.95 -75.19
C ILE A 98 1.71 -19.64 -74.46
N GLY A 99 2.63 -19.16 -73.61
CA GLY A 99 2.46 -17.96 -72.78
C GLY A 99 2.09 -16.73 -73.61
N PHE A 100 2.86 -16.44 -74.66
CA PHE A 100 2.53 -15.38 -75.62
C PHE A 100 1.19 -15.61 -76.31
N LYS A 101 0.78 -16.87 -76.58
CA LYS A 101 -0.49 -17.14 -77.27
C LYS A 101 -1.72 -16.73 -76.44
N SER A 102 -1.57 -16.42 -75.16
CA SER A 102 -2.65 -15.84 -74.34
C SER A 102 -3.13 -14.47 -74.85
N VAL A 103 -2.31 -13.72 -75.61
CA VAL A 103 -2.74 -12.45 -76.24
C VAL A 103 -3.90 -12.63 -77.23
N TYR A 104 -4.04 -13.83 -77.81
CA TYR A 104 -5.11 -14.15 -78.75
C TYR A 104 -6.51 -14.23 -78.12
N ALA A 105 -6.61 -14.05 -76.79
CA ALA A 105 -7.86 -13.78 -76.10
C ALA A 105 -8.51 -12.46 -76.56
N TYR A 106 -7.71 -11.50 -77.04
CA TYR A 106 -8.18 -10.17 -77.47
C TYR A 106 -7.75 -9.77 -78.88
N THR A 107 -6.76 -10.43 -79.48
CA THR A 107 -6.29 -10.14 -80.84
C THR A 107 -6.28 -11.37 -81.76
N THR A 108 -6.29 -11.16 -83.07
CA THR A 108 -6.08 -12.20 -84.09
C THR A 108 -4.80 -11.98 -84.90
N THR A 109 -4.24 -10.77 -84.83
CA THR A 109 -3.11 -10.33 -85.65
C THR A 109 -2.12 -9.48 -84.83
N PRO A 110 -1.46 -10.05 -83.80
CA PRO A 110 -0.42 -9.34 -83.07
C PRO A 110 0.72 -8.92 -84.02
N GLU A 111 1.20 -7.69 -83.88
CA GLU A 111 2.34 -7.14 -84.61
C GLU A 111 3.51 -6.91 -83.65
N ILE A 112 4.72 -7.18 -84.13
CA ILE A 112 5.97 -7.04 -83.37
C ILE A 112 6.93 -6.21 -84.21
N HIS A 113 7.48 -5.18 -83.59
CA HIS A 113 8.48 -4.31 -84.17
C HIS A 113 9.67 -4.22 -83.22
N SER A 114 10.85 -4.69 -83.66
CA SER A 114 12.06 -4.76 -82.83
C SER A 114 13.30 -4.72 -83.71
N GLY A 115 14.03 -3.61 -83.68
CA GLY A 115 15.20 -3.41 -84.52
C GLY A 115 14.88 -3.53 -86.02
N ASN A 116 15.44 -4.55 -86.67
CA ASN A 116 15.21 -4.85 -88.10
C ASN A 116 14.03 -5.81 -88.34
N GLU A 117 13.41 -6.33 -87.28
CA GLU A 117 12.25 -7.21 -87.36
C GLU A 117 10.97 -6.38 -87.30
N SER A 118 10.06 -6.60 -88.25
CA SER A 118 8.73 -5.97 -88.27
C SER A 118 7.77 -6.92 -88.98
N PHE A 119 6.99 -7.65 -88.18
CA PHE A 119 6.09 -8.68 -88.68
C PHE A 119 4.80 -8.74 -87.87
N ARG A 120 3.73 -9.21 -88.51
CA ARG A 120 2.50 -9.60 -87.86
C ARG A 120 2.34 -11.11 -87.90
N ILE A 121 1.72 -11.68 -86.87
CA ILE A 121 1.48 -13.12 -86.79
C ILE A 121 0.00 -13.38 -87.07
N GLU A 122 -0.30 -14.06 -88.17
CA GLU A 122 -1.66 -14.54 -88.48
C GLU A 122 -1.77 -16.05 -88.21
N ASN A 123 -2.99 -16.54 -88.02
CA ASN A 123 -3.27 -17.95 -87.72
C ASN A 123 -2.37 -18.51 -86.61
N TYR A 124 -2.13 -17.71 -85.58
CA TYR A 124 -1.32 -17.99 -84.39
C TYR A 124 0.19 -18.21 -84.59
N VAL A 125 0.65 -18.63 -85.77
CA VAL A 125 2.03 -19.10 -86.00
C VAL A 125 2.70 -18.54 -87.24
N ARG A 126 1.97 -17.82 -88.11
CA ARG A 126 2.47 -17.43 -89.44
C ARG A 126 2.95 -15.99 -89.44
N PRO A 127 4.27 -15.71 -89.49
CA PRO A 127 4.76 -14.36 -89.61
C PRO A 127 4.58 -13.82 -91.04
N TYR A 128 4.19 -12.56 -91.15
CA TYR A 128 4.14 -11.79 -92.40
C TYR A 128 4.83 -10.45 -92.16
N ALA A 129 5.72 -10.06 -93.09
CA ALA A 129 6.35 -8.74 -93.02
C ALA A 129 5.30 -7.62 -93.02
N VAL A 130 5.49 -6.63 -92.16
CA VAL A 130 4.71 -5.39 -92.15
C VAL A 130 5.65 -4.19 -92.33
N GLN A 131 5.07 -3.02 -92.62
CA GLN A 131 5.85 -1.80 -92.69
C GLN A 131 6.51 -1.51 -91.34
N GLN A 132 7.81 -1.23 -91.36
CA GLN A 132 8.55 -0.85 -90.17
C GLN A 132 7.97 0.45 -89.62
N ARG A 133 7.68 0.45 -88.31
CA ARG A 133 7.21 1.64 -87.59
C ARG A 133 8.40 2.32 -86.93
N GLU A 134 8.44 3.64 -86.96
CA GLU A 134 9.40 4.40 -86.16
C GLU A 134 9.02 4.24 -84.69
N ILE A 135 9.82 3.48 -83.95
CA ILE A 135 9.74 3.35 -82.49
C ILE A 135 10.79 4.31 -81.93
N GLY A 136 10.41 5.15 -80.97
CA GLY A 136 11.21 6.30 -80.53
C GLY A 136 12.71 6.02 -80.37
N ASP A 137 13.07 5.04 -79.54
CA ASP A 137 14.47 4.64 -79.32
C ASP A 137 14.83 3.38 -80.12
N SER A 138 16.02 3.35 -80.71
CA SER A 138 16.50 2.24 -81.56
C SER A 138 16.69 0.90 -80.81
N GLY A 139 16.60 0.90 -79.48
CA GLY A 139 16.69 -0.27 -78.61
C GLY A 139 15.34 -0.80 -78.12
N THR A 140 14.22 -0.20 -78.55
CA THR A 140 12.88 -0.57 -78.06
C THR A 140 12.25 -1.68 -78.88
N THR A 141 11.62 -2.64 -78.20
CA THR A 141 10.68 -3.59 -78.79
C THR A 141 9.26 -3.13 -78.53
N LEU A 142 8.44 -3.08 -79.58
CA LEU A 142 7.03 -2.71 -79.55
C LEU A 142 6.17 -3.90 -79.99
N PHE A 143 5.24 -4.30 -79.12
CA PHE A 143 4.12 -5.16 -79.47
C PHE A 143 2.87 -4.32 -79.71
N VAL A 144 2.14 -4.62 -80.78
CA VAL A 144 0.85 -4.03 -81.08
C VAL A 144 -0.19 -5.14 -81.12
N PHE A 145 -1.22 -5.03 -80.29
CA PHE A 145 -2.32 -5.97 -80.21
C PHE A 145 -3.62 -5.28 -80.64
N PRO A 146 -3.99 -5.32 -81.93
CA PRO A 146 -5.31 -4.87 -82.37
C PRO A 146 -6.41 -5.64 -81.66
N LEU A 147 -7.40 -4.95 -81.07
CA LEU A 147 -8.54 -5.55 -80.36
C LEU A 147 -9.60 -6.05 -81.35
N ASN A 148 -9.20 -6.95 -82.26
CA ASN A 148 -9.97 -7.37 -83.43
C ASN A 148 -10.50 -8.82 -83.33
N LYS A 149 -10.67 -9.33 -82.11
CA LYS A 149 -11.19 -10.67 -81.85
C LYS A 149 -12.73 -10.69 -82.04
N GLU A 150 -13.22 -11.50 -82.97
CA GLU A 150 -14.64 -11.50 -83.38
C GLU A 150 -15.63 -11.78 -82.23
N ASP A 151 -15.26 -12.64 -81.28
CA ASP A 151 -16.09 -13.02 -80.12
C ASP A 151 -15.94 -12.10 -78.91
N VAL A 152 -15.15 -11.02 -79.01
CA VAL A 152 -14.97 -10.04 -77.92
C VAL A 152 -15.09 -8.61 -78.47
N GLU A 153 -16.15 -7.90 -78.10
CA GLU A 153 -16.29 -6.49 -78.47
C GLU A 153 -15.12 -5.64 -77.93
N PRO A 154 -14.57 -4.69 -78.72
CA PRO A 154 -13.44 -3.86 -78.28
C PRO A 154 -13.69 -3.14 -76.96
N ALA A 155 -14.91 -2.68 -76.70
CA ALA A 155 -15.28 -2.04 -75.44
C ALA A 155 -15.15 -2.97 -74.22
N ILE A 156 -15.48 -4.26 -74.39
CA ILE A 156 -15.33 -5.28 -73.34
C ILE A 156 -13.83 -5.57 -73.12
N ALA A 157 -13.08 -5.76 -74.20
CA ALA A 157 -11.63 -5.98 -74.14
C ALA A 157 -10.92 -4.86 -73.39
N ARG A 158 -11.21 -3.59 -73.74
CA ARG A 158 -10.68 -2.41 -73.05
C ARG A 158 -11.02 -2.43 -71.56
N ARG A 159 -12.29 -2.66 -71.21
CA ARG A 159 -12.72 -2.68 -69.81
C ARG A 159 -11.94 -3.74 -69.01
N GLU A 160 -11.80 -4.95 -69.55
CA GLU A 160 -11.09 -6.04 -68.87
C GLU A 160 -9.59 -5.73 -68.71
N ILE A 161 -8.93 -5.26 -69.78
CA ILE A 161 -7.50 -4.88 -69.76
C ILE A 161 -7.27 -3.70 -68.80
N SER A 162 -8.10 -2.65 -68.85
CA SER A 162 -8.01 -1.51 -67.92
C SER A 162 -8.16 -1.96 -66.46
N VAL A 163 -9.11 -2.85 -66.16
CA VAL A 163 -9.28 -3.40 -64.81
C VAL A 163 -8.05 -4.17 -64.38
N ARG A 164 -7.43 -4.96 -65.27
CA ARG A 164 -6.20 -5.70 -64.96
C ARG A 164 -5.02 -4.76 -64.72
N LEU A 165 -4.77 -3.79 -65.58
CA LEU A 165 -3.65 -2.86 -65.44
C LEU A 165 -3.78 -2.03 -64.15
N ARG A 166 -4.99 -1.59 -63.80
CA ARG A 166 -5.28 -0.93 -62.51
C ARG A 166 -5.17 -1.84 -61.29
N LYS A 167 -5.17 -3.16 -61.46
CA LYS A 167 -4.98 -4.13 -60.38
C LYS A 167 -3.51 -4.53 -60.20
N LEU A 168 -2.61 -4.08 -61.08
CA LEU A 168 -1.18 -4.16 -60.79
C LEU A 168 -0.89 -3.38 -59.51
N SER A 169 0.15 -3.81 -58.81
CA SER A 169 0.68 -3.12 -57.64
C SER A 169 2.20 -3.10 -57.69
N ALA A 170 2.83 -2.24 -56.89
CA ALA A 170 4.27 -2.08 -56.74
C ALA A 170 4.93 -3.43 -56.39
N ARG A 171 4.23 -4.29 -55.65
CA ARG A 171 4.67 -5.66 -55.33
C ARG A 171 4.91 -6.54 -56.56
N THR A 172 4.34 -6.20 -57.72
CA THR A 172 4.62 -6.88 -59.01
C THR A 172 6.11 -6.84 -59.37
N LEU A 173 6.83 -5.80 -58.93
CA LEU A 173 8.26 -5.64 -59.17
C LEU A 173 9.15 -6.34 -58.13
N LEU A 174 8.58 -6.80 -57.01
CA LEU A 174 9.34 -7.17 -55.81
C LEU A 174 10.46 -8.19 -56.07
N PHE A 175 10.12 -9.29 -56.76
CA PHE A 175 11.01 -10.41 -57.04
C PHE A 175 11.61 -10.40 -58.45
N LEU A 176 11.27 -9.40 -59.27
CA LEU A 176 11.90 -9.22 -60.57
C LEU A 176 13.36 -8.79 -60.38
N ARG A 177 14.24 -9.09 -61.34
CA ARG A 177 15.67 -8.78 -61.25
C ARG A 177 16.05 -7.65 -62.18
N LYS A 178 15.49 -7.57 -63.38
CA LYS A 178 15.86 -6.64 -64.45
C LYS A 178 14.93 -5.45 -64.55
N ILE A 179 13.61 -5.68 -64.56
CA ILE A 179 12.63 -4.61 -64.66
C ILE A 179 12.69 -3.74 -63.40
N LYS A 180 12.83 -2.43 -63.62
CA LYS A 180 12.83 -1.39 -62.59
C LYS A 180 11.59 -0.51 -62.64
N GLU A 181 10.92 -0.46 -63.79
CA GLU A 181 9.81 0.44 -64.04
C GLU A 181 8.72 -0.25 -64.88
N ILE A 182 7.48 -0.17 -64.39
CA ILE A 182 6.28 -0.56 -65.14
C ILE A 182 5.36 0.66 -65.18
N GLU A 183 5.09 1.14 -66.38
CA GLU A 183 4.14 2.22 -66.63
C GLU A 183 2.92 1.67 -67.39
N TYR A 184 1.72 2.15 -67.07
CA TYR A 184 0.56 1.95 -67.93
C TYR A 184 -0.21 3.25 -68.15
N ARG A 185 -0.74 3.41 -69.37
CA ARG A 185 -1.57 4.53 -69.78
C ARG A 185 -2.90 4.07 -70.32
N LEU A 186 -3.99 4.68 -69.85
CA LEU A 186 -5.36 4.28 -70.20
C LEU A 186 -6.09 5.38 -70.98
N PRO A 187 -7.09 5.03 -71.83
CA PRO A 187 -7.82 6.02 -72.62
C PRO A 187 -8.55 7.10 -71.80
N ASP A 188 -8.88 6.80 -70.54
CA ASP A 188 -9.55 7.74 -69.63
C ASP A 188 -8.58 8.62 -68.82
N GLY A 189 -7.29 8.59 -69.14
CA GLY A 189 -6.24 9.38 -68.48
C GLY A 189 -5.85 8.88 -67.09
N MET A 190 -6.38 7.72 -66.68
CA MET A 190 -6.02 7.04 -65.43
C MET A 190 -4.76 6.22 -65.63
N ASP A 191 -3.61 6.87 -65.46
CA ASP A 191 -2.30 6.24 -65.64
C ASP A 191 -1.76 5.68 -64.31
N GLY A 192 -0.75 4.82 -64.41
CA GLY A 192 -0.02 4.35 -63.23
C GLY A 192 1.42 4.02 -63.54
N VAL A 193 2.27 4.22 -62.52
CA VAL A 193 3.70 3.97 -62.60
C VAL A 193 4.14 3.23 -61.35
N TYR A 194 4.95 2.19 -61.55
CA TYR A 194 5.57 1.41 -60.49
C TYR A 194 7.07 1.44 -60.68
N LEU A 195 7.80 1.75 -59.61
CA LEU A 195 9.25 1.84 -59.59
C LEU A 195 9.81 0.90 -58.53
N ARG A 196 11.01 0.40 -58.81
CA ARG A 196 11.77 -0.46 -57.92
C ARG A 196 13.18 0.09 -57.76
N ASP A 197 13.60 0.18 -56.50
CA ASP A 197 14.99 0.42 -56.13
C ASP A 197 15.53 -0.75 -55.31
N VAL A 198 16.85 -0.97 -55.39
CA VAL A 198 17.52 -2.10 -54.73
C VAL A 198 18.81 -1.62 -54.07
N ALA A 199 18.90 -1.87 -52.77
CA ALA A 199 20.09 -1.70 -51.97
C ALA A 199 20.55 -3.05 -51.37
N THR A 200 21.73 -3.06 -50.75
CA THR A 200 22.24 -4.22 -50.02
C THR A 200 22.26 -3.90 -48.53
N ARG A 201 21.70 -4.79 -47.71
CA ARG A 201 21.69 -4.67 -46.24
C ARG A 201 22.08 -6.00 -45.61
N GLY A 202 23.31 -6.06 -45.11
CA GLY A 202 23.92 -7.32 -44.65
C GLY A 202 24.02 -8.35 -45.78
N GLY A 203 23.53 -9.57 -45.52
CA GLY A 203 23.46 -10.65 -46.51
C GLY A 203 22.21 -10.62 -47.42
N ALA A 204 21.36 -9.59 -47.32
CA ALA A 204 20.09 -9.50 -48.03
C ALA A 204 20.05 -8.35 -49.05
N ARG A 205 19.13 -8.48 -50.01
CA ARG A 205 18.71 -7.39 -50.89
C ARG A 205 17.58 -6.63 -50.22
N GLU A 206 17.79 -5.33 -49.98
CA GLU A 206 16.71 -4.44 -49.58
C GLU A 206 16.05 -3.88 -50.83
N VAL A 207 14.78 -4.21 -51.04
CA VAL A 207 14.01 -3.82 -52.23
C VAL A 207 12.89 -2.90 -51.80
N THR A 208 12.92 -1.67 -52.32
CA THR A 208 11.85 -0.71 -52.15
C THR A 208 11.04 -0.65 -53.44
N VAL A 209 9.75 -0.88 -53.33
CA VAL A 209 8.81 -0.74 -54.45
C VAL A 209 7.84 0.37 -54.13
N ILE A 210 7.72 1.32 -55.06
CA ILE A 210 6.79 2.44 -54.97
C ILE A 210 5.87 2.43 -56.18
N GLY A 211 4.62 2.79 -55.97
CA GLY A 211 3.60 2.81 -57.00
C GLY A 211 2.73 4.03 -56.86
N GLN A 212 2.32 4.58 -58.00
CA GLN A 212 1.24 5.53 -58.08
C GLN A 212 0.19 4.95 -59.01
N ASN A 213 -1.01 4.70 -58.50
CA ASN A 213 -2.12 4.13 -59.25
C ASN A 213 -3.37 4.98 -59.02
N ASN A 214 -3.81 5.68 -60.07
CA ASN A 214 -4.98 6.58 -60.02
C ASN A 214 -4.90 7.62 -58.86
N GLY A 215 -3.70 8.13 -58.58
CA GLY A 215 -3.46 9.12 -57.52
C GLY A 215 -3.38 8.56 -56.10
N LYS A 216 -3.35 7.23 -55.92
CA LYS A 216 -2.97 6.60 -54.65
C LYS A 216 -1.52 6.18 -54.69
N ASP A 217 -0.76 6.66 -53.72
CA ASP A 217 0.63 6.26 -53.52
C ASP A 217 0.67 4.98 -52.69
N GLU A 218 1.48 4.03 -53.12
CA GLU A 218 1.85 2.84 -52.37
C GLU A 218 3.37 2.76 -52.28
N SER A 219 3.88 2.35 -51.12
CA SER A 219 5.31 2.21 -50.89
C SER A 219 5.53 1.05 -49.92
N GLU A 220 6.36 0.09 -50.31
CA GLU A 220 6.75 -1.03 -49.46
C GLU A 220 8.28 -1.20 -49.51
N SER A 221 8.89 -1.46 -48.35
CA SER A 221 10.30 -1.89 -48.26
C SER A 221 10.37 -3.34 -47.78
N TRP A 222 11.28 -4.11 -48.34
CA TRP A 222 11.40 -5.55 -48.12
C TRP A 222 12.85 -5.99 -48.02
N LEU A 223 13.16 -6.92 -47.12
CA LEU A 223 14.40 -7.68 -47.12
C LEU A 223 14.21 -9.03 -47.79
N ILE A 224 14.94 -9.24 -48.88
CA ILE A 224 14.92 -10.48 -49.65
C ILE A 224 16.23 -11.23 -49.42
N PHE A 225 16.11 -12.44 -48.88
CA PHE A 225 17.19 -13.40 -48.73
C PHE A 225 17.05 -14.47 -49.80
N GLU A 226 18.16 -14.93 -50.36
CA GLU A 226 18.15 -15.91 -51.44
C GLU A 226 19.11 -17.06 -51.20
N ARG A 227 18.75 -18.24 -51.73
CA ARG A 227 19.59 -19.43 -51.75
C ARG A 227 19.60 -20.02 -53.16
N PRO A 228 20.79 -20.28 -53.74
CA PRO A 228 20.87 -20.96 -55.02
C PRO A 228 20.53 -22.44 -54.87
N VAL A 229 19.68 -22.95 -55.75
CA VAL A 229 19.27 -24.36 -55.86
C VAL A 229 19.81 -24.93 -57.15
N GLU A 230 20.53 -26.04 -57.08
CA GLU A 230 21.04 -26.74 -58.25
C GLU A 230 19.90 -27.36 -59.06
N VAL A 231 19.97 -27.20 -60.37
CA VAL A 231 18.95 -27.67 -61.29
C VAL A 231 19.32 -29.07 -61.79
N PRO A 232 18.47 -30.09 -61.59
CA PRO A 232 18.70 -31.42 -62.15
C PRO A 232 18.76 -31.38 -63.68
N ASP A 233 19.81 -31.98 -64.25
CA ASP A 233 20.02 -32.16 -65.70
C ASP A 233 19.71 -30.90 -66.54
N PRO A 234 20.43 -29.77 -66.35
CA PRO A 234 20.13 -28.52 -67.02
C PRO A 234 20.39 -28.64 -68.53
N ALA A 235 19.46 -28.18 -69.37
CA ALA A 235 19.68 -28.08 -70.80
C ALA A 235 20.72 -26.97 -71.12
N GLU A 236 21.22 -26.95 -72.37
CA GLU A 236 22.39 -26.15 -72.78
C GLU A 236 22.23 -24.63 -72.54
N ASP A 237 20.99 -24.12 -72.58
CA ASP A 237 20.64 -22.70 -72.38
C ASP A 237 20.07 -22.42 -70.97
N CYS A 238 20.13 -23.37 -70.03
CA CYS A 238 19.56 -23.24 -68.68
C CYS A 238 20.62 -22.80 -67.65
N PRO A 239 20.32 -21.82 -66.76
CA PRO A 239 21.17 -21.59 -65.60
C PRO A 239 21.28 -22.86 -64.75
N ARG A 240 22.51 -23.19 -64.33
CA ARG A 240 22.79 -24.34 -63.45
C ARG A 240 22.18 -24.19 -62.05
N HIS A 241 21.92 -22.95 -61.63
CA HIS A 241 21.34 -22.64 -60.35
C HIS A 241 20.19 -21.64 -60.50
N VAL A 242 19.16 -21.84 -59.69
CA VAL A 242 18.00 -20.94 -59.59
C VAL A 242 17.76 -20.55 -58.15
N PRO A 243 17.29 -19.33 -57.87
CA PRO A 243 17.09 -18.88 -56.50
C PRO A 243 15.76 -19.39 -55.93
N VAL A 244 15.79 -19.79 -54.65
CA VAL A 244 14.62 -19.67 -53.76
C VAL A 244 14.82 -18.46 -52.88
N GLU A 245 13.77 -17.68 -52.67
CA GLU A 245 13.84 -16.39 -52.00
C GLU A 245 12.77 -16.25 -50.91
N ILE A 246 13.15 -15.62 -49.79
CA ILE A 246 12.25 -15.27 -48.68
C ILE A 246 12.26 -13.76 -48.52
N GLY A 247 11.07 -13.15 -48.56
CA GLY A 247 10.86 -11.71 -48.42
C GLY A 247 10.18 -11.34 -47.10
N PHE A 248 10.85 -10.55 -46.27
CA PHE A 248 10.29 -9.94 -45.06
C PHE A 248 9.96 -8.47 -45.30
N ARG A 249 8.73 -8.06 -45.03
CA ARG A 249 8.32 -6.65 -45.14
C ARG A 249 8.88 -5.86 -43.97
N LEU A 250 9.49 -4.71 -44.27
CA LEU A 250 9.94 -3.74 -43.28
C LEU A 250 8.88 -2.65 -43.07
N GLU A 251 8.72 -2.24 -41.83
CA GLU A 251 7.93 -1.08 -41.42
C GLU A 251 8.74 -0.23 -40.44
N ASN A 252 8.65 1.09 -40.56
CA ASN A 252 9.36 1.99 -39.67
C ASN A 252 8.54 2.19 -38.40
N ASN A 253 9.08 1.76 -37.26
CA ASN A 253 8.47 2.02 -35.97
C ASN A 253 8.87 3.44 -35.51
N GLU A 254 7.98 4.41 -35.75
CA GLU A 254 8.23 5.82 -35.44
C GLU A 254 8.57 6.07 -33.96
N LYS A 255 8.07 5.23 -33.03
CA LYS A 255 8.29 5.39 -31.59
C LYS A 255 9.70 4.98 -31.17
N GLU A 256 10.24 3.94 -31.81
CA GLU A 256 11.52 3.34 -31.47
C GLU A 256 12.64 3.78 -32.42
N HIS A 257 12.30 4.56 -33.46
CA HIS A 257 13.21 5.03 -34.50
C HIS A 257 14.03 3.88 -35.12
N ARG A 258 13.40 2.73 -35.31
CA ARG A 258 14.00 1.53 -35.92
C ARG A 258 13.03 0.84 -36.86
N ASP A 259 13.59 0.13 -37.84
CA ASP A 259 12.80 -0.76 -38.68
C ASP A 259 12.42 -2.02 -37.91
N GLU A 260 11.22 -2.54 -38.17
CA GLU A 260 10.77 -3.84 -37.69
C GLU A 260 10.18 -4.66 -38.83
N VAL A 261 10.17 -5.99 -38.65
CA VAL A 261 9.49 -6.89 -39.59
C VAL A 261 7.99 -6.85 -39.33
N ALA A 262 7.24 -6.47 -40.35
CA ALA A 262 5.78 -6.46 -40.33
C ALA A 262 5.22 -7.78 -40.90
N ARG A 263 4.28 -8.38 -40.17
CA ARG A 263 3.56 -9.56 -40.64
C ARG A 263 2.70 -9.23 -41.87
N VAL A 264 2.90 -9.97 -42.95
CA VAL A 264 2.08 -9.90 -44.15
C VAL A 264 0.84 -10.80 -44.00
N THR A 265 -0.34 -10.30 -44.38
CA THR A 265 -1.60 -11.07 -44.33
C THR A 265 -1.94 -11.74 -45.66
N ASP A 266 -1.57 -11.12 -46.78
CA ASP A 266 -1.70 -11.66 -48.14
C ASP A 266 -0.36 -12.26 -48.58
N SER A 267 -0.17 -13.55 -48.31
CA SER A 267 1.08 -14.28 -48.53
C SER A 267 0.91 -15.40 -49.56
N LYS A 268 0.49 -15.01 -50.76
CA LYS A 268 0.47 -15.89 -51.93
C LYS A 268 1.88 -16.33 -52.30
N LEU A 269 2.02 -17.58 -52.73
CA LEU A 269 3.26 -18.11 -53.28
C LEU A 269 3.61 -17.34 -54.55
N VAL A 270 4.83 -16.83 -54.64
CA VAL A 270 5.29 -16.09 -55.82
C VAL A 270 6.10 -16.99 -56.72
N VAL A 271 5.72 -17.03 -58.00
CA VAL A 271 6.44 -17.73 -59.05
C VAL A 271 6.71 -16.70 -60.14
N TYR A 272 7.73 -15.85 -59.88
CA TYR A 272 7.97 -14.55 -60.52
C TYR A 272 6.87 -13.52 -60.23
N PHE A 273 5.61 -13.89 -60.47
CA PHE A 273 4.41 -13.15 -60.11
C PHE A 273 3.56 -13.95 -59.11
N PRO A 274 2.72 -13.29 -58.28
CA PRO A 274 1.83 -13.96 -57.34
C PRO A 274 0.94 -15.02 -58.01
N THR A 275 0.84 -16.19 -57.39
CA THR A 275 -0.12 -17.26 -57.75
C THR A 275 -1.37 -17.17 -56.87
N GLU A 276 -2.42 -17.96 -57.11
CA GLU A 276 -3.55 -18.04 -56.14
C GLU A 276 -3.28 -18.99 -54.96
N LYS A 277 -2.09 -19.60 -54.90
CA LYS A 277 -1.72 -20.52 -53.84
C LYS A 277 -1.34 -19.74 -52.58
N GLU A 278 -2.25 -19.72 -51.61
CA GLU A 278 -1.97 -19.18 -50.27
C GLU A 278 -0.91 -20.01 -49.53
N THR A 279 0.06 -19.32 -48.93
CA THR A 279 1.10 -19.95 -48.09
C THR A 279 0.79 -19.82 -46.60
N ARG A 280 0.01 -18.81 -46.21
CA ARG A 280 -0.36 -18.47 -44.82
C ARG A 280 0.81 -18.05 -43.92
N PHE A 281 2.01 -17.89 -44.47
CA PHE A 281 3.14 -17.31 -43.75
C PHE A 281 2.94 -15.81 -43.52
N GLY A 282 3.64 -15.23 -42.55
CA GLY A 282 3.72 -13.78 -42.38
C GLY A 282 4.77 -13.10 -43.25
N PHE A 283 5.40 -13.86 -44.15
CA PHE A 283 6.44 -13.43 -45.09
C PHE A 283 6.13 -14.04 -46.47
N LEU A 284 6.82 -13.56 -47.50
CA LEU A 284 6.66 -14.05 -48.86
C LEU A 284 7.74 -15.08 -49.19
N ILE A 285 7.37 -16.05 -50.01
CA ILE A 285 8.29 -17.04 -50.58
C ILE A 285 8.16 -17.02 -52.09
N GLN A 286 9.32 -16.98 -52.74
CA GLN A 286 9.46 -17.02 -54.18
C GLN A 286 10.40 -18.16 -54.59
N GLY A 287 10.07 -18.78 -55.72
CA GLY A 287 10.96 -19.74 -56.37
C GLY A 287 10.40 -20.18 -57.71
N PRO A 288 11.18 -20.91 -58.51
CA PRO A 288 10.76 -21.46 -59.80
C PRO A 288 9.88 -22.72 -59.62
N TYR A 289 8.80 -22.59 -58.85
CA TYR A 289 7.85 -23.69 -58.62
C TYR A 289 7.09 -24.05 -59.90
N LYS A 290 6.84 -25.33 -60.12
CA LYS A 290 5.93 -25.80 -61.18
C LYS A 290 4.49 -25.60 -60.73
N THR A 291 3.74 -24.82 -61.49
CA THR A 291 2.32 -24.55 -61.24
C THR A 291 1.40 -25.43 -62.09
N THR A 292 0.13 -25.50 -61.69
CA THR A 292 -0.94 -25.86 -62.62
C THR A 292 -1.00 -24.84 -63.77
N PRO A 293 -1.61 -25.21 -64.92
CA PRO A 293 -1.78 -24.27 -66.03
C PRO A 293 -2.57 -23.01 -65.67
N ALA A 294 -3.52 -23.10 -64.73
CA ALA A 294 -4.30 -21.97 -64.22
C ALA A 294 -3.53 -21.13 -63.18
N ARG A 295 -2.33 -21.57 -62.75
CA ARG A 295 -1.52 -20.95 -61.69
C ARG A 295 -2.25 -20.76 -60.37
N ASP A 296 -3.25 -21.60 -60.12
CA ASP A 296 -4.05 -21.59 -58.89
C ASP A 296 -3.47 -22.49 -57.79
N ASN A 297 -2.60 -23.43 -58.16
CA ASN A 297 -1.96 -24.35 -57.22
C ASN A 297 -0.61 -24.85 -57.77
N ILE A 298 0.15 -25.51 -56.90
CA ILE A 298 1.37 -26.23 -57.28
C ILE A 298 1.19 -27.74 -56.97
N PRO A 299 1.55 -28.66 -57.88
CA PRO A 299 1.41 -30.09 -57.63
C PRO A 299 2.22 -30.54 -56.42
N LYS A 300 1.58 -31.28 -55.50
CA LYS A 300 2.19 -31.72 -54.24
C LYS A 300 3.18 -32.87 -54.40
N GLU A 301 2.92 -33.77 -55.33
CA GLU A 301 3.74 -34.96 -55.59
C GLU A 301 4.84 -34.70 -56.64
N ASP A 302 5.16 -33.43 -56.94
CA ASP A 302 6.26 -33.08 -57.85
C ASP A 302 7.57 -32.93 -57.07
N ASP A 303 8.57 -33.73 -57.44
CA ASP A 303 9.86 -33.80 -56.75
C ASP A 303 10.58 -32.45 -56.72
N TRP A 304 10.50 -31.67 -57.81
CA TRP A 304 11.14 -30.36 -57.89
C TRP A 304 10.51 -29.35 -56.93
N ASN A 305 9.19 -29.30 -56.86
CA ASN A 305 8.50 -28.47 -55.87
C ASN A 305 8.87 -28.89 -54.44
N ALA A 306 8.96 -30.19 -54.17
CA ALA A 306 9.38 -30.69 -52.86
C ALA A 306 10.82 -30.26 -52.52
N THR A 307 11.76 -30.33 -53.49
CA THR A 307 13.12 -29.81 -53.34
C THR A 307 13.12 -28.32 -53.01
N LEU A 308 12.39 -27.48 -53.75
CA LEU A 308 12.33 -26.04 -53.50
C LEU A 308 11.78 -25.69 -52.11
N VAL A 309 10.76 -26.42 -51.63
CA VAL A 309 10.26 -26.25 -50.26
C VAL A 309 11.33 -26.66 -49.24
N GLY A 310 12.07 -27.74 -49.48
CA GLY A 310 13.19 -28.15 -48.65
C GLY A 310 14.29 -27.10 -48.56
N GLU A 311 14.69 -26.53 -49.70
CA GLU A 311 15.68 -25.46 -49.76
C GLU A 311 15.18 -24.16 -49.11
N THR A 312 13.89 -23.86 -49.23
CA THR A 312 13.23 -22.76 -48.50
C THR A 312 13.27 -23.00 -46.99
N ALA A 313 13.07 -24.24 -46.54
CA ALA A 313 13.18 -24.62 -45.14
C ALA A 313 14.62 -24.47 -44.61
N CYS A 314 15.63 -24.83 -45.40
CA CYS A 314 17.03 -24.56 -45.06
C CYS A 314 17.29 -23.05 -44.96
N LEU A 315 16.85 -22.28 -45.96
CA LEU A 315 17.04 -20.84 -46.04
C LEU A 315 16.44 -20.12 -44.82
N ILE A 316 15.21 -20.41 -44.40
CA ILE A 316 14.61 -19.73 -43.23
C ILE A 316 15.44 -19.94 -41.95
N SER A 317 16.02 -21.12 -41.74
CA SER A 317 16.88 -21.40 -40.58
C SER A 317 18.19 -20.61 -40.62
N GLU A 318 18.71 -20.30 -41.81
CA GLU A 318 19.89 -19.46 -42.02
C GLU A 318 19.57 -17.96 -41.91
N VAL A 319 18.35 -17.56 -42.24
CA VAL A 319 17.91 -16.15 -42.22
C VAL A 319 17.61 -15.66 -40.80
N LEU A 320 17.04 -16.49 -39.92
CA LEU A 320 16.68 -16.06 -38.56
C LEU A 320 17.88 -15.49 -37.76
N PRO A 321 19.09 -16.11 -37.75
CA PRO A 321 20.27 -15.50 -37.16
C PRO A 321 20.72 -14.20 -37.84
N GLN A 322 20.60 -14.09 -39.16
CA GLN A 322 20.95 -12.86 -39.88
C GLN A 322 20.02 -11.71 -39.50
N LEU A 323 18.72 -11.98 -39.33
CA LEU A 323 17.75 -11.00 -38.85
C LEU A 323 18.07 -10.56 -37.40
N LYS A 324 18.58 -11.46 -36.55
CA LYS A 324 19.12 -11.12 -35.23
C LYS A 324 20.30 -10.16 -35.33
N ASP A 325 21.29 -10.46 -36.18
CA ASP A 325 22.49 -9.63 -36.36
C ASP A 325 22.17 -8.24 -36.94
N LEU A 326 21.11 -8.14 -37.76
CA LEU A 326 20.59 -6.88 -38.28
C LEU A 326 19.74 -6.08 -37.27
N GLY A 327 19.51 -6.61 -36.06
CA GLY A 327 18.69 -5.98 -35.02
C GLY A 327 17.18 -6.05 -35.29
N LEU A 328 16.74 -6.93 -36.19
CA LEU A 328 15.35 -7.08 -36.62
C LEU A 328 14.60 -8.24 -35.95
N LEU A 329 15.28 -9.02 -35.10
CA LEU A 329 14.66 -10.08 -34.33
C LEU A 329 13.82 -9.51 -33.18
N SER A 330 12.52 -9.37 -33.44
CA SER A 330 11.53 -8.82 -32.51
C SER A 330 10.35 -9.77 -32.30
N ILE A 331 9.43 -9.42 -31.39
CA ILE A 331 8.18 -10.17 -31.22
C ILE A 331 7.33 -10.11 -32.51
N SER A 332 7.32 -8.98 -33.22
CA SER A 332 6.63 -8.84 -34.51
C SER A 332 7.19 -9.82 -35.57
N LEU A 333 8.52 -10.04 -35.59
CA LEU A 333 9.11 -11.07 -36.45
C LEU A 333 8.63 -12.48 -36.05
N LEU A 334 8.64 -12.82 -34.76
CA LEU A 334 8.16 -14.13 -34.30
C LEU A 334 6.68 -14.35 -34.66
N GLU A 335 5.86 -13.31 -34.61
CA GLU A 335 4.46 -13.38 -35.07
C GLU A 335 4.33 -13.53 -36.57
N ALA A 336 5.32 -13.13 -37.37
CA ALA A 336 5.35 -13.37 -38.82
C ALA A 336 5.74 -14.82 -39.19
N LEU A 337 6.29 -15.59 -38.25
CA LEU A 337 6.66 -16.99 -38.45
C LEU A 337 5.43 -17.92 -38.44
N PRO A 338 5.54 -19.16 -38.96
CA PRO A 338 4.45 -20.14 -38.93
C PRO A 338 4.19 -20.71 -37.53
N ILE A 339 3.63 -19.89 -36.65
CA ILE A 339 3.34 -20.23 -35.25
C ILE A 339 1.93 -20.83 -35.05
N ARG A 340 1.09 -20.82 -36.10
CA ARG A 340 -0.29 -21.34 -36.06
C ARG A 340 -0.36 -22.74 -36.69
N MET A 341 -0.20 -23.78 -35.88
CA MET A 341 -0.08 -25.16 -36.37
C MET A 341 -1.31 -25.68 -37.12
N ASP A 342 -2.51 -25.15 -36.84
CA ASP A 342 -3.75 -25.49 -37.55
C ASP A 342 -3.69 -25.12 -39.05
N ASP A 343 -2.87 -24.13 -39.41
CA ASP A 343 -2.65 -23.73 -40.81
C ASP A 343 -1.72 -24.71 -41.55
N PHE A 344 -0.95 -25.52 -40.81
CA PHE A 344 0.12 -26.37 -41.33
C PHE A 344 0.06 -27.79 -40.75
N PRO A 345 -0.99 -28.57 -41.06
CA PRO A 345 -1.09 -29.94 -40.55
C PRO A 345 0.07 -30.81 -41.05
N PRO A 346 0.45 -31.87 -40.30
CA PRO A 346 1.47 -32.82 -40.73
C PRO A 346 1.17 -33.39 -42.13
N GLY A 347 2.17 -33.37 -43.01
CA GLY A 347 2.02 -33.79 -44.40
C GLY A 347 1.45 -32.71 -45.34
N SER A 348 1.17 -31.49 -44.85
CA SER A 348 0.98 -30.33 -45.74
C SER A 348 2.29 -30.00 -46.47
N MET A 349 2.17 -29.43 -47.67
CA MET A 349 3.30 -29.12 -48.55
C MET A 349 4.36 -28.24 -47.86
N PHE A 350 3.93 -27.21 -47.13
CA PHE A 350 4.82 -26.25 -46.49
C PHE A 350 5.26 -26.66 -45.06
N TYR A 351 4.83 -27.84 -44.59
CA TYR A 351 5.19 -28.37 -43.28
C TYR A 351 6.71 -28.42 -43.01
N PRO A 352 7.59 -28.76 -43.99
CA PRO A 352 9.04 -28.76 -43.76
C PRO A 352 9.60 -27.41 -43.29
N ILE A 353 9.02 -26.29 -43.75
CA ILE A 353 9.42 -24.93 -43.34
C ILE A 353 9.06 -24.71 -41.86
N VAL A 354 7.88 -25.17 -41.43
CA VAL A 354 7.43 -25.08 -40.04
C VAL A 354 8.33 -25.86 -39.10
N VAL A 355 8.71 -27.08 -39.50
CA VAL A 355 9.65 -27.92 -38.74
C VAL A 355 11.01 -27.22 -38.61
N SER A 356 11.54 -26.67 -39.70
CA SER A 356 12.82 -25.96 -39.69
C SER A 356 12.80 -24.73 -38.78
N VAL A 357 11.73 -23.94 -38.79
CA VAL A 357 11.56 -22.81 -37.86
C VAL A 357 11.52 -23.29 -36.42
N ARG A 358 10.75 -24.33 -36.11
CA ARG A 358 10.65 -24.90 -34.76
C ARG A 358 12.02 -25.38 -34.25
N GLU A 359 12.75 -26.11 -35.07
CA GLU A 359 14.09 -26.60 -34.74
C GLU A 359 15.09 -25.46 -34.55
N ALA A 360 15.03 -24.42 -35.39
CA ALA A 360 15.86 -23.24 -35.26
C ALA A 360 15.60 -22.51 -33.93
N LEU A 361 14.34 -22.24 -33.58
CA LEU A 361 13.97 -21.60 -32.31
C LEU A 361 14.30 -22.47 -31.09
N ALA A 362 14.25 -23.79 -31.24
CA ALA A 362 14.61 -24.73 -30.17
C ALA A 362 16.12 -24.76 -29.90
N ALA A 363 16.95 -24.71 -30.95
CA ALA A 363 18.40 -24.90 -30.84
C ALA A 363 19.21 -23.60 -30.74
N LYS A 364 18.77 -22.53 -31.40
CA LYS A 364 19.52 -21.26 -31.54
C LYS A 364 18.94 -20.19 -30.62
N GLU A 365 19.77 -19.24 -30.20
CA GLU A 365 19.34 -18.10 -29.36
C GLU A 365 18.55 -17.06 -30.17
N LEU A 366 17.27 -17.36 -30.41
CA LEU A 366 16.39 -16.60 -31.29
C LEU A 366 15.10 -16.11 -30.60
N LEU A 367 14.89 -16.42 -29.33
CA LEU A 367 13.74 -15.92 -28.57
C LEU A 367 14.15 -14.67 -27.77
N PRO A 368 13.49 -13.51 -27.96
CA PRO A 368 13.77 -12.31 -27.17
C PRO A 368 13.50 -12.53 -25.69
N THR A 369 14.42 -12.09 -24.83
CA THR A 369 14.31 -12.19 -23.37
C THR A 369 13.95 -10.87 -22.72
N ASP A 370 13.52 -10.92 -21.45
CA ASP A 370 13.12 -9.73 -20.68
C ASP A 370 14.28 -8.75 -20.39
N ASP A 371 15.53 -9.24 -20.42
CA ASP A 371 16.76 -8.44 -20.27
C ASP A 371 17.24 -7.80 -21.59
N GLY A 372 16.49 -7.98 -22.68
CA GLY A 372 16.84 -7.47 -24.01
C GLY A 372 17.85 -8.33 -24.79
N SER A 373 18.29 -9.46 -24.24
CA SER A 373 19.12 -10.45 -24.95
C SER A 373 18.26 -11.48 -25.69
N PHE A 374 18.84 -12.63 -26.03
CA PHE A 374 18.16 -13.72 -26.73
C PHE A 374 18.50 -15.07 -26.09
N VAL A 375 17.56 -16.01 -26.17
CA VAL A 375 17.72 -17.37 -25.62
C VAL A 375 17.15 -18.41 -26.58
N SER A 376 17.64 -19.65 -26.50
CA SER A 376 17.04 -20.79 -27.19
C SER A 376 15.88 -21.36 -26.38
N ALA A 377 14.90 -22.01 -27.02
CA ALA A 377 13.76 -22.56 -26.28
C ALA A 377 14.17 -23.54 -25.17
N ARG A 378 15.25 -24.32 -25.39
CA ARG A 378 15.78 -25.28 -24.41
C ARG A 378 16.24 -24.64 -23.10
N ASN A 379 16.70 -23.39 -23.16
CA ASN A 379 17.19 -22.62 -22.01
C ASN A 379 16.19 -21.50 -21.62
N ALA A 380 15.01 -21.47 -22.24
CA ALA A 380 14.00 -20.48 -21.98
C ALA A 380 13.06 -20.92 -20.86
N LYS A 381 12.48 -19.93 -20.17
CA LYS A 381 11.33 -20.10 -19.28
C LYS A 381 10.30 -19.00 -19.57
N MET A 382 9.03 -19.32 -19.34
CA MET A 382 7.93 -18.35 -19.41
C MET A 382 7.35 -18.12 -18.02
N ALA A 383 6.97 -16.89 -17.70
CA ALA A 383 6.35 -16.58 -16.41
C ALA A 383 4.87 -16.24 -16.62
N SER A 384 4.00 -16.90 -15.86
CA SER A 384 2.56 -16.57 -15.91
C SER A 384 2.21 -15.27 -15.16
N ALA A 385 3.17 -14.70 -14.43
CA ALA A 385 2.99 -13.47 -13.65
C ALA A 385 4.25 -12.59 -13.72
N GLU A 386 4.05 -11.28 -13.84
CA GLU A 386 5.15 -10.31 -13.96
C GLU A 386 6.10 -10.31 -12.76
N TRP A 387 5.58 -10.46 -11.54
CA TRP A 387 6.40 -10.46 -10.34
C TRP A 387 7.39 -11.63 -10.29
N LEU A 388 7.07 -12.77 -10.90
CA LEU A 388 7.99 -13.90 -11.02
C LEU A 388 9.20 -13.51 -11.87
N ARG A 389 9.01 -12.81 -12.99
CA ARG A 389 10.13 -12.31 -13.83
C ARG A 389 11.03 -11.35 -13.08
N ARG A 390 10.41 -10.43 -12.32
CA ARG A 390 11.13 -9.39 -11.56
C ARG A 390 11.92 -9.95 -10.38
N GLN A 391 11.38 -10.94 -9.67
CA GLN A 391 11.98 -11.52 -8.46
C GLN A 391 12.87 -12.73 -8.70
N LEU A 392 12.55 -13.58 -9.68
CA LEU A 392 13.34 -14.75 -10.01
C LEU A 392 14.31 -14.38 -11.13
N ARG A 393 15.37 -13.66 -10.79
CA ARG A 393 16.42 -13.34 -11.77
C ARG A 393 17.25 -14.59 -12.07
N GLU A 394 18.23 -14.46 -12.96
CA GLU A 394 19.06 -15.56 -13.46
C GLU A 394 19.66 -16.41 -12.32
N GLU A 395 20.11 -15.79 -11.23
CA GLU A 395 20.62 -16.49 -10.05
C GLU A 395 19.54 -17.36 -9.37
N GLN A 396 18.35 -16.82 -9.11
CA GLN A 396 17.25 -17.55 -8.48
C GLN A 396 16.70 -18.66 -9.37
N LEU A 397 16.59 -18.40 -10.68
CA LEU A 397 16.21 -19.42 -11.67
C LEU A 397 17.21 -20.56 -11.68
N SER A 398 18.51 -20.25 -11.70
CA SER A 398 19.58 -21.23 -11.67
C SER A 398 19.55 -22.04 -10.37
N LEU A 399 19.27 -21.41 -9.22
CA LEU A 399 19.07 -22.12 -7.96
C LEU A 399 17.88 -23.09 -7.99
N LEU A 400 16.74 -22.66 -8.55
CA LEU A 400 15.51 -23.46 -8.58
C LEU A 400 15.54 -24.60 -9.60
N TYR A 401 16.14 -24.37 -10.77
CA TYR A 401 16.08 -25.28 -11.91
C TYR A 401 17.39 -26.01 -12.17
N LYS A 402 18.50 -25.61 -11.52
CA LYS A 402 19.85 -26.17 -11.70
C LYS A 402 20.35 -26.12 -13.15
N THR A 403 19.81 -25.19 -13.92
CA THR A 403 20.14 -24.94 -15.33
C THR A 403 20.23 -23.43 -15.51
N GLU A 404 21.17 -22.99 -16.35
CA GLU A 404 21.17 -21.60 -16.81
C GLU A 404 19.92 -21.39 -17.67
N SER A 405 19.06 -20.46 -17.27
CA SER A 405 17.80 -20.23 -17.95
C SER A 405 17.41 -18.76 -17.88
N LYS A 406 16.78 -18.27 -18.95
CA LYS A 406 16.33 -16.88 -19.07
C LYS A 406 14.84 -16.78 -19.29
N TRP A 407 14.25 -15.68 -18.82
CA TRP A 407 12.86 -15.35 -19.11
C TRP A 407 12.71 -14.88 -20.55
N ILE A 408 11.76 -15.46 -21.27
CA ILE A 408 11.24 -14.86 -22.49
C ILE A 408 10.61 -13.50 -22.16
N SER A 409 10.67 -12.57 -23.11
CA SER A 409 10.08 -11.23 -23.01
C SER A 409 8.67 -11.26 -22.43
N GLY A 410 8.42 -10.37 -21.47
CA GLY A 410 7.13 -10.19 -20.82
C GLY A 410 5.96 -9.81 -21.71
N GLU A 411 6.21 -9.46 -22.98
CA GLU A 411 5.18 -9.18 -23.97
C GLU A 411 4.44 -10.44 -24.43
N VAL A 412 5.07 -11.61 -24.32
CA VAL A 412 4.48 -12.88 -24.73
C VAL A 412 3.64 -13.46 -23.60
N THR A 413 2.35 -13.13 -23.61
CA THR A 413 1.39 -13.55 -22.59
C THR A 413 0.19 -14.27 -23.20
N GLU A 414 -0.43 -15.15 -22.42
CA GLU A 414 -1.64 -15.90 -22.81
C GLU A 414 -2.77 -14.98 -23.32
N ARG A 415 -2.93 -13.79 -22.70
CA ARG A 415 -3.99 -12.83 -23.04
C ARG A 415 -3.62 -11.85 -24.14
N GLY A 416 -2.34 -11.50 -24.26
CA GLY A 416 -1.88 -10.49 -25.22
C GLY A 416 -1.57 -11.07 -26.59
N ARG A 417 -0.66 -12.05 -26.64
CA ARG A 417 -0.13 -12.65 -27.87
C ARG A 417 -0.36 -14.17 -27.84
N HIS A 418 -1.64 -14.57 -27.82
CA HIS A 418 -2.07 -15.94 -27.52
C HIS A 418 -1.44 -17.00 -28.43
N ASP A 419 -1.45 -16.80 -29.75
CA ASP A 419 -0.90 -17.78 -30.71
C ASP A 419 0.60 -18.00 -30.49
N LEU A 420 1.36 -16.92 -30.25
CA LEU A 420 2.80 -17.01 -29.99
C LEU A 420 3.07 -17.66 -28.62
N TRP A 421 2.32 -17.27 -27.59
CA TRP A 421 2.42 -17.88 -26.26
C TRP A 421 2.15 -19.39 -26.34
N LYS A 422 1.08 -19.79 -27.04
CA LYS A 422 0.68 -21.18 -27.23
C LYS A 422 1.77 -21.95 -27.97
N TYR A 423 2.29 -21.40 -29.06
CA TYR A 423 3.36 -22.01 -29.84
C TYR A 423 4.63 -22.25 -29.00
N ILE A 424 5.08 -21.24 -28.25
CA ILE A 424 6.28 -21.38 -27.42
C ILE A 424 6.07 -22.42 -26.31
N ARG A 425 4.89 -22.44 -25.69
CA ARG A 425 4.59 -23.38 -24.60
C ARG A 425 4.39 -24.82 -25.08
N GLU A 426 3.61 -25.01 -26.13
CA GLU A 426 3.17 -26.34 -26.59
C GLU A 426 4.09 -26.94 -27.66
N GLU A 427 4.56 -26.14 -28.63
CA GLU A 427 5.37 -26.64 -29.74
C GLU A 427 6.87 -26.55 -29.49
N LEU A 428 7.33 -25.53 -28.76
CA LEU A 428 8.73 -25.43 -28.31
C LEU A 428 8.96 -26.03 -26.92
N GLU A 429 7.90 -26.55 -26.29
CA GLU A 429 7.92 -27.21 -24.97
C GLU A 429 8.56 -26.35 -23.86
N VAL A 430 8.43 -25.02 -23.95
CA VAL A 430 8.98 -24.12 -22.93
C VAL A 430 8.09 -24.13 -21.70
N GLU A 431 8.68 -24.48 -20.56
CA GLU A 431 7.97 -24.53 -19.28
C GLU A 431 7.50 -23.13 -18.84
N GLU A 432 6.19 -23.02 -18.58
CA GLU A 432 5.59 -21.86 -17.93
C GLU A 432 5.59 -22.02 -16.41
N ILE A 433 6.32 -21.14 -15.74
CA ILE A 433 6.42 -21.05 -14.29
C ILE A 433 5.25 -20.21 -13.79
N THR A 434 4.42 -20.83 -12.97
CA THR A 434 3.27 -20.21 -12.32
C THR A 434 3.57 -19.96 -10.85
N PRO A 435 2.83 -19.06 -10.16
CA PRO A 435 2.95 -18.88 -8.73
C PRO A 435 2.83 -20.19 -7.93
N ASP A 436 1.97 -21.11 -8.38
CA ASP A 436 1.80 -22.44 -7.78
C ASP A 436 3.02 -23.35 -8.03
N SER A 437 3.49 -23.46 -9.28
CA SER A 437 4.65 -24.32 -9.58
C SER A 437 5.94 -23.82 -8.92
N PHE A 438 6.15 -22.50 -8.88
CA PHE A 438 7.20 -21.86 -8.09
C PHE A 438 7.09 -22.24 -6.60
N SER A 439 5.90 -22.09 -6.01
CA SER A 439 5.65 -22.43 -4.61
C SER A 439 5.90 -23.90 -4.30
N ARG A 440 5.62 -24.81 -5.25
CA ARG A 440 5.90 -26.25 -5.11
C ARG A 440 7.37 -26.61 -5.27
N LYS A 441 8.14 -25.84 -6.03
CA LYS A 441 9.56 -26.13 -6.29
C LYS A 441 10.53 -25.55 -5.27
N THR A 442 10.17 -24.43 -4.63
CA THR A 442 10.99 -23.78 -3.58
C THR A 442 11.20 -24.67 -2.35
N ASP A 443 12.33 -24.55 -1.68
CA ASP A 443 12.63 -25.27 -0.44
C ASP A 443 13.33 -24.35 0.59
N SER A 444 13.65 -24.89 1.78
CA SER A 444 14.35 -24.12 2.82
C SER A 444 15.71 -23.61 2.34
N THR A 445 16.42 -24.39 1.51
CA THR A 445 17.70 -24.04 0.93
C THR A 445 17.60 -22.80 0.04
N PHE A 446 16.58 -22.78 -0.82
CA PHE A 446 16.25 -21.65 -1.68
C PHE A 446 15.95 -20.40 -0.85
N PHE A 447 15.03 -20.47 0.12
CA PHE A 447 14.68 -19.30 0.93
C PHE A 447 15.85 -18.78 1.76
N LYS A 448 16.69 -19.67 2.32
CA LYS A 448 17.88 -19.29 3.09
C LYS A 448 18.90 -18.50 2.27
N SER A 449 19.02 -18.78 0.98
CA SER A 449 19.95 -18.08 0.08
C SER A 449 19.51 -16.68 -0.33
N GLN A 450 18.24 -16.30 -0.08
CA GLN A 450 17.71 -14.99 -0.47
C GLN A 450 18.06 -13.90 0.54
N THR A 451 18.06 -12.65 0.09
CA THR A 451 18.25 -11.48 0.97
C THR A 451 16.96 -11.16 1.74
N ASP A 452 17.08 -10.37 2.80
CA ASP A 452 15.89 -9.94 3.56
C ASP A 452 14.95 -9.10 2.69
N GLN A 453 15.50 -8.23 1.83
CA GLN A 453 14.71 -7.44 0.89
C GLN A 453 13.94 -8.32 -0.10
N TRP A 454 14.56 -9.39 -0.60
CA TRP A 454 13.89 -10.34 -1.47
C TRP A 454 12.70 -11.02 -0.76
N MET A 455 12.87 -11.38 0.53
CA MET A 455 11.78 -11.96 1.34
C MET A 455 10.64 -10.96 1.57
N VAL A 456 10.95 -9.69 1.82
CA VAL A 456 9.95 -8.62 1.91
C VAL A 456 9.15 -8.56 0.60
N ASP A 457 9.84 -8.49 -0.55
CA ASP A 457 9.18 -8.41 -1.84
C ASP A 457 8.32 -9.65 -2.13
N LEU A 458 8.76 -10.85 -1.75
CA LEU A 458 7.93 -12.05 -1.85
C LEU A 458 6.65 -11.91 -1.00
N TYR A 459 6.75 -11.48 0.26
CA TYR A 459 5.59 -11.36 1.15
C TYR A 459 4.58 -10.34 0.64
N ARG A 460 5.04 -9.23 0.05
CA ARG A 460 4.17 -8.26 -0.65
C ARG A 460 3.37 -8.91 -1.77
N GLN A 461 4.02 -9.74 -2.60
CA GLN A 461 3.33 -10.44 -3.69
C GLN A 461 2.34 -11.49 -3.16
N LEU A 462 2.69 -12.19 -2.08
CA LEU A 462 1.84 -13.21 -1.48
C LEU A 462 0.54 -12.65 -0.90
N LEU A 463 0.48 -11.38 -0.50
CA LEU A 463 -0.74 -10.73 0.00
C LEU A 463 -1.93 -10.94 -0.96
N ASN A 464 -1.69 -10.84 -2.26
CA ASN A 464 -2.71 -10.99 -3.31
C ASN A 464 -2.85 -12.42 -3.86
N GLN A 465 -2.08 -13.37 -3.34
CA GLN A 465 -2.00 -14.76 -3.84
C GLN A 465 -2.46 -15.77 -2.77
N LYS A 466 -3.66 -15.55 -2.20
CA LYS A 466 -4.21 -16.35 -1.10
C LYS A 466 -4.19 -17.87 -1.34
N ALA A 467 -4.38 -18.31 -2.58
CA ALA A 467 -4.34 -19.73 -2.95
C ALA A 467 -3.00 -20.41 -2.60
N LEU A 468 -1.90 -19.66 -2.49
CA LEU A 468 -0.57 -20.20 -2.21
C LEU A 468 -0.34 -20.53 -0.74
N TRP A 469 -1.10 -19.95 0.18
CA TRP A 469 -0.83 -20.04 1.64
C TRP A 469 -2.07 -20.23 2.52
N LYS A 470 -3.29 -20.12 1.96
CA LYS A 470 -4.53 -20.34 2.71
C LYS A 470 -4.60 -21.76 3.31
N LYS A 471 -5.34 -21.89 4.41
CA LYS A 471 -5.79 -23.20 4.91
C LYS A 471 -6.92 -23.71 4.02
N GLY A 472 -6.83 -24.95 3.56
CA GLY A 472 -7.90 -25.61 2.83
C GLY A 472 -8.96 -26.18 3.79
N ALA A 473 -10.17 -26.45 3.30
CA ALA A 473 -11.22 -27.12 4.07
C ALA A 473 -10.99 -28.64 4.25
N GLY A 474 -9.84 -29.18 3.81
CA GLY A 474 -9.48 -30.60 3.95
C GLY A 474 -10.12 -31.52 2.90
N SER A 475 -10.77 -30.96 1.88
CA SER A 475 -11.32 -31.70 0.73
C SER A 475 -10.30 -31.78 -0.41
N TYR A 476 -10.40 -32.78 -1.30
CA TYR A 476 -9.46 -32.93 -2.43
C TYR A 476 -9.42 -31.69 -3.36
N TRP A 477 -10.56 -31.03 -3.56
CA TRP A 477 -10.67 -29.79 -4.35
C TRP A 477 -10.34 -28.50 -3.58
N ASP A 478 -10.14 -28.58 -2.27
CA ASP A 478 -9.82 -27.43 -1.41
C ASP A 478 -8.70 -27.81 -0.42
N SER A 479 -7.52 -27.99 -0.99
CA SER A 479 -6.29 -28.33 -0.27
C SER A 479 -5.59 -27.08 0.27
N ASP A 480 -4.70 -27.27 1.23
CA ASP A 480 -3.83 -26.21 1.74
C ASP A 480 -2.96 -25.63 0.63
N GLY A 481 -2.74 -24.32 0.70
CA GLY A 481 -1.79 -23.67 -0.19
C GLY A 481 -0.38 -24.26 -0.06
N PRO A 482 0.36 -24.42 -1.18
CA PRO A 482 1.67 -25.08 -1.20
C PRO A 482 2.72 -24.50 -0.23
N LEU A 483 2.67 -23.19 0.06
CA LEU A 483 3.61 -22.54 0.98
C LEU A 483 3.26 -22.77 2.45
N ARG A 484 2.00 -23.09 2.79
CA ARG A 484 1.55 -23.27 4.19
C ARG A 484 2.35 -24.38 4.90
N LYS A 485 2.80 -25.38 4.15
CA LYS A 485 3.58 -26.53 4.66
C LYS A 485 5.09 -26.37 4.49
N LYS A 486 5.56 -25.21 4.02
CA LYS A 486 6.97 -24.96 3.73
C LYS A 486 7.60 -23.99 4.72
N PRO A 487 8.89 -24.17 5.05
CA PRO A 487 9.60 -23.26 5.92
C PRO A 487 10.02 -22.00 5.15
N PHE A 488 9.10 -21.05 5.00
CA PHE A 488 9.34 -19.80 4.27
C PHE A 488 9.21 -18.54 5.15
N ILE A 489 8.81 -18.68 6.42
CA ILE A 489 8.77 -17.56 7.38
C ILE A 489 10.17 -17.35 7.94
N ARG A 490 10.80 -16.21 7.63
CA ARG A 490 12.17 -15.90 8.06
C ARG A 490 12.20 -15.33 9.48
N LEU A 491 13.02 -15.94 10.33
CA LEU A 491 13.23 -15.55 11.72
C LEU A 491 14.41 -14.58 11.87
N GLU A 492 14.53 -13.96 13.05
CA GLU A 492 15.60 -13.00 13.37
C GLU A 492 17.02 -13.57 13.17
N ASP A 493 17.21 -14.87 13.46
CA ASP A 493 18.46 -15.60 13.27
C ASP A 493 18.77 -15.98 11.80
N GLY A 494 17.87 -15.64 10.87
CA GLY A 494 17.95 -15.96 9.44
C GLY A 494 17.52 -17.39 9.08
N SER A 495 17.14 -18.21 10.06
CA SER A 495 16.50 -19.50 9.82
C SER A 495 15.06 -19.30 9.32
N HIS A 496 14.44 -20.38 8.83
CA HIS A 496 13.08 -20.34 8.33
C HIS A 496 12.23 -21.45 8.93
N VAL A 497 10.99 -21.12 9.26
CA VAL A 497 10.00 -22.05 9.83
C VAL A 497 8.73 -22.09 8.99
N ARG A 498 7.98 -23.18 9.12
CA ARG A 498 6.61 -23.23 8.59
C ARG A 498 5.76 -22.22 9.35
N PRO A 499 4.74 -21.60 8.74
CA PRO A 499 3.86 -20.69 9.47
C PRO A 499 3.17 -21.36 10.68
N PHE A 500 2.73 -22.60 10.50
CA PHE A 500 1.99 -23.37 11.50
C PHE A 500 2.50 -24.82 11.61
N ASP A 501 2.26 -25.45 12.75
CA ASP A 501 2.45 -26.89 12.96
C ASP A 501 1.24 -27.71 12.45
N ASP A 502 1.26 -29.03 12.69
CA ASP A 502 0.19 -29.93 12.25
C ASP A 502 -1.15 -29.70 12.99
N ASP A 503 -1.11 -29.06 14.16
CA ASP A 503 -2.28 -28.66 14.97
C ASP A 503 -2.74 -27.23 14.67
N ASP A 504 -2.19 -26.59 13.64
CA ASP A 504 -2.45 -25.20 13.23
C ASP A 504 -2.02 -24.14 14.28
N ARG A 505 -1.07 -24.49 15.15
CA ARG A 505 -0.47 -23.57 16.12
C ARG A 505 0.65 -22.76 15.45
N PRO A 506 0.82 -21.47 15.79
CA PRO A 506 1.82 -20.62 15.17
C PRO A 506 3.23 -21.05 15.56
N ASN A 507 4.12 -21.15 14.57
CA ASN A 507 5.55 -21.44 14.75
C ASN A 507 6.42 -20.17 14.71
N ALA A 508 5.81 -19.00 14.48
CA ALA A 508 6.47 -17.71 14.45
C ALA A 508 5.54 -16.62 14.99
N TYR A 509 6.12 -15.51 15.45
CA TYR A 509 5.40 -14.36 15.99
C TYR A 509 5.93 -13.07 15.34
N VAL A 510 5.03 -12.14 15.04
CA VAL A 510 5.39 -10.86 14.42
C VAL A 510 5.80 -9.86 15.51
N SER A 511 6.95 -9.22 15.35
CA SER A 511 7.37 -8.10 16.22
C SER A 511 8.08 -7.04 15.39
N THR A 512 7.77 -5.78 15.62
CA THR A 512 8.49 -4.65 15.00
C THR A 512 9.77 -4.26 15.77
N VAL A 513 9.91 -4.77 16.99
CA VAL A 513 11.05 -4.54 17.88
C VAL A 513 11.89 -5.82 17.97
N ARG A 514 13.21 -5.68 17.93
CA ARG A 514 14.12 -6.82 18.13
C ARG A 514 14.01 -7.33 19.57
N ALA A 515 13.81 -8.64 19.72
CA ALA A 515 13.84 -9.32 21.01
C ALA A 515 14.84 -10.50 20.94
N PRO A 516 16.16 -10.20 21.03
CA PRO A 516 17.22 -11.18 20.78
C PRO A 516 17.24 -12.37 21.73
N ASP A 517 16.60 -12.26 22.91
CA ASP A 517 16.52 -13.32 23.93
C ASP A 517 15.12 -13.94 24.05
N SER A 518 14.25 -13.75 23.05
CA SER A 518 12.93 -14.39 23.03
C SER A 518 13.07 -15.91 22.91
N VAL A 519 12.36 -16.64 23.77
CA VAL A 519 12.24 -18.12 23.65
C VAL A 519 11.34 -18.49 22.45
N LEU A 520 10.43 -17.60 22.08
CA LEU A 520 9.52 -17.78 20.95
C LEU A 520 10.20 -17.34 19.64
N PRO A 521 10.01 -18.09 18.52
CA PRO A 521 10.56 -17.71 17.23
C PRO A 521 9.92 -16.42 16.71
N ILE A 522 10.70 -15.36 16.54
CA ILE A 522 10.20 -14.06 16.06
C ILE A 522 10.59 -13.85 14.60
N VAL A 523 9.61 -13.38 13.81
CA VAL A 523 9.84 -12.95 12.43
C VAL A 523 10.82 -11.80 12.43
N LYS A 524 11.80 -11.86 11.53
CA LYS A 524 12.86 -10.87 11.45
C LYS A 524 12.34 -9.43 11.41
N ALA A 525 12.84 -8.58 12.31
CA ALA A 525 12.32 -7.24 12.53
C ALA A 525 12.34 -6.36 11.28
N GLU A 526 13.35 -6.49 10.40
CA GLU A 526 13.43 -5.77 9.13
C GLU A 526 12.26 -6.09 8.19
N ILE A 527 11.76 -7.33 8.22
CA ILE A 527 10.61 -7.75 7.42
C ILE A 527 9.31 -7.26 8.05
N ALA A 528 9.17 -7.41 9.37
CA ALA A 528 7.98 -7.01 10.12
C ALA A 528 7.74 -5.48 10.12
N LYS A 529 8.78 -4.67 9.86
CA LYS A 529 8.67 -3.21 9.69
C LYS A 529 8.03 -2.78 8.38
N ASP A 530 8.03 -3.63 7.35
CA ASP A 530 7.35 -3.33 6.09
C ASP A 530 5.84 -3.55 6.23
N ASP A 531 5.04 -2.53 5.91
CA ASP A 531 3.59 -2.55 6.16
C ASP A 531 2.86 -3.63 5.35
N GLU A 532 3.23 -3.85 4.09
CA GLU A 532 2.60 -4.85 3.24
C GLU A 532 3.01 -6.28 3.64
N ALA A 533 4.30 -6.50 3.95
CA ALA A 533 4.77 -7.79 4.46
C ALA A 533 4.13 -8.13 5.81
N ARG A 534 4.02 -7.16 6.73
CA ARG A 534 3.32 -7.33 8.01
C ARG A 534 1.83 -7.63 7.81
N ARG A 535 1.18 -6.93 6.89
CA ARG A 535 -0.22 -7.20 6.54
C ARG A 535 -0.40 -8.61 6.01
N PHE A 536 0.52 -9.10 5.17
CA PHE A 536 0.52 -10.49 4.72
C PHE A 536 0.64 -11.48 5.88
N LEU A 537 1.57 -11.26 6.82
CA LEU A 537 1.75 -12.13 8.00
C LEU A 537 0.49 -12.15 8.88
N SER A 538 -0.16 -11.00 9.06
CA SER A 538 -1.45 -10.89 9.75
C SER A 538 -2.58 -11.63 9.02
N ASP A 539 -2.69 -11.48 7.70
CA ASP A 539 -3.66 -12.18 6.86
C ASP A 539 -3.45 -13.70 6.87
N LEU A 540 -2.18 -14.14 6.92
CA LEU A 540 -1.76 -15.53 7.09
C LEU A 540 -2.15 -16.10 8.45
N LYS A 541 -2.48 -15.25 9.43
CA LYS A 541 -2.79 -15.56 10.84
C LYS A 541 -1.58 -15.85 11.71
N VAL A 542 -0.42 -15.31 11.37
CA VAL A 542 0.74 -15.27 12.28
C VAL A 542 0.44 -14.21 13.36
N PRO A 543 0.40 -14.56 14.66
CA PRO A 543 0.04 -13.62 15.71
C PRO A 543 1.14 -12.57 15.95
N GLU A 544 0.73 -11.41 16.44
CA GLU A 544 1.65 -10.43 17.02
C GLU A 544 2.28 -11.01 18.30
N PHE A 545 3.55 -10.70 18.51
CA PHE A 545 4.30 -11.11 19.68
C PHE A 545 3.74 -10.44 20.93
N ASP A 546 3.21 -11.26 21.84
CA ASP A 546 2.69 -10.78 23.11
C ASP A 546 3.75 -10.90 24.20
N ILE A 547 4.56 -9.85 24.35
CA ILE A 547 5.60 -9.78 25.38
C ILE A 547 5.03 -10.02 26.79
N VAL A 548 3.76 -9.63 27.04
CA VAL A 548 3.11 -9.86 28.33
C VAL A 548 2.88 -11.36 28.57
N ALA A 549 2.46 -12.10 27.54
CA ALA A 549 2.32 -13.55 27.63
C ALA A 549 3.68 -14.23 27.81
N GLU A 550 4.73 -13.78 27.11
CA GLU A 550 6.09 -14.31 27.31
C GLU A 550 6.55 -14.14 28.76
N VAL A 551 6.36 -12.96 29.36
CA VAL A 551 6.73 -12.73 30.76
C VAL A 551 5.96 -13.67 31.69
N ILE A 552 4.65 -13.78 31.53
CA ILE A 552 3.80 -14.59 32.41
C ILE A 552 4.10 -16.09 32.29
N GLU A 553 4.27 -16.59 31.06
CA GLU A 553 4.34 -18.03 30.78
C GLU A 553 5.77 -18.58 30.81
N HIS A 554 6.79 -17.74 30.59
CA HIS A 554 8.18 -18.20 30.45
C HIS A 554 9.18 -17.51 31.40
N VAL A 555 8.95 -16.25 31.79
CA VAL A 555 9.85 -15.55 32.71
C VAL A 555 9.47 -15.83 34.17
N MET A 556 8.20 -15.62 34.54
CA MET A 556 7.73 -15.78 35.92
C MET A 556 7.93 -17.18 36.51
N PRO A 557 7.71 -18.29 35.77
CA PRO A 557 7.93 -19.62 36.31
C PRO A 557 9.37 -19.88 36.77
N LYS A 558 10.37 -19.19 36.21
CA LYS A 558 11.79 -19.39 36.59
C LYS A 558 12.04 -19.10 38.08
N TYR A 559 11.29 -18.17 38.66
CA TYR A 559 11.47 -17.70 40.04
C TYR A 559 10.76 -18.60 41.08
N THR A 560 10.03 -19.63 40.64
CA THR A 560 9.40 -20.62 41.52
C THR A 560 10.07 -22.01 41.42
N LEU A 561 11.04 -22.17 40.53
CA LEU A 561 11.81 -23.41 40.37
C LEU A 561 12.89 -23.56 41.45
N THR A 562 13.37 -24.79 41.64
CA THR A 562 14.48 -25.11 42.55
C THR A 562 15.82 -24.53 42.10
N THR A 563 16.01 -24.32 40.79
CA THR A 563 17.18 -23.64 40.22
C THR A 563 16.80 -22.20 39.89
N LEU A 564 17.32 -21.26 40.68
CA LEU A 564 17.01 -19.84 40.53
C LEU A 564 17.83 -19.19 39.40
N PRO A 565 17.32 -18.10 38.78
CA PRO A 565 18.04 -17.35 37.75
C PRO A 565 19.35 -16.73 38.27
N THR A 566 20.38 -16.73 37.42
CA THR A 566 21.61 -15.96 37.64
C THR A 566 21.34 -14.45 37.59
N LEU A 567 22.25 -13.62 38.13
CA LEU A 567 22.08 -12.16 38.12
C LEU A 567 21.98 -11.57 36.70
N ASP A 568 22.74 -12.11 35.74
CA ASP A 568 22.67 -11.67 34.34
C ASP A 568 21.34 -12.05 33.68
N GLU A 569 20.82 -13.24 33.99
CA GLU A 569 19.48 -13.66 33.52
C GLU A 569 18.39 -12.81 34.16
N HIS A 570 18.52 -12.50 35.45
CA HIS A 570 17.60 -11.64 36.17
C HIS A 570 17.55 -10.23 35.57
N GLN A 571 18.70 -9.64 35.25
CA GLN A 571 18.76 -8.33 34.60
C GLN A 571 17.99 -8.32 33.26
N ARG A 572 18.19 -9.34 32.42
CA ARG A 572 17.43 -9.48 31.15
C ARG A 572 15.93 -9.68 31.39
N ASP A 573 15.55 -10.47 32.39
CA ASP A 573 14.15 -10.67 32.74
C ASP A 573 13.49 -9.35 33.20
N ILE A 574 14.20 -8.50 33.95
CA ILE A 574 13.73 -7.16 34.37
C ILE A 574 13.54 -6.22 33.18
N GLU A 575 14.42 -6.26 32.19
CA GLU A 575 14.26 -5.50 30.95
C GLU A 575 12.99 -5.93 30.19
N LYS A 576 12.73 -7.24 30.09
CA LYS A 576 11.49 -7.78 29.48
C LYS A 576 10.25 -7.37 30.27
N ILE A 577 10.28 -7.41 31.60
CA ILE A 577 9.17 -6.96 32.46
C ILE A 577 8.90 -5.47 32.25
N THR A 578 9.96 -4.66 32.18
CA THR A 578 9.86 -3.21 31.96
C THR A 578 9.22 -2.89 30.62
N GLU A 579 9.60 -3.61 29.56
CA GLU A 579 9.00 -3.45 28.24
C GLU A 579 7.53 -3.94 28.22
N ALA A 580 7.23 -5.09 28.84
CA ALA A 580 5.87 -5.60 28.96
C ALA A 580 4.93 -4.65 29.72
N PHE A 581 5.47 -3.89 30.69
CA PHE A 581 4.74 -2.89 31.44
C PHE A 581 4.28 -1.68 30.63
N LYS A 582 4.88 -1.43 29.45
CA LYS A 582 4.50 -0.35 28.54
C LYS A 582 3.26 -0.68 27.70
N THR A 583 2.67 -1.87 27.87
CA THR A 583 1.45 -2.26 27.13
C THR A 583 0.32 -1.24 27.32
N ASP A 584 -0.35 -0.91 26.22
CA ASP A 584 -1.52 -0.03 26.14
C ASP A 584 -2.83 -0.74 26.54
N SER A 585 -2.83 -2.08 26.54
CA SER A 585 -3.98 -2.89 26.96
C SER A 585 -4.14 -2.91 28.48
N GLN A 586 -5.21 -2.28 28.98
CA GLN A 586 -5.55 -2.29 30.40
C GLN A 586 -5.74 -3.70 30.97
N GLU A 587 -6.33 -4.61 30.19
CA GLU A 587 -6.52 -6.01 30.60
C GLU A 587 -5.19 -6.75 30.74
N LYS A 588 -4.30 -6.65 29.73
CA LYS A 588 -2.97 -7.28 29.79
C LYS A 588 -2.14 -6.69 30.93
N ARG A 589 -2.19 -5.38 31.13
CA ARG A 589 -1.52 -4.69 32.24
C ARG A 589 -2.02 -5.19 33.60
N ALA A 590 -3.33 -5.32 33.77
CA ALA A 590 -3.91 -5.86 35.00
C ALA A 590 -3.51 -7.32 35.26
N ARG A 591 -3.48 -8.15 34.20
CA ARG A 591 -3.03 -9.55 34.28
C ARG A 591 -1.55 -9.64 34.67
N LEU A 592 -0.68 -8.89 34.00
CA LEU A 592 0.76 -8.82 34.29
C LEU A 592 1.02 -8.39 35.73
N LYS A 593 0.36 -7.31 36.17
CA LYS A 593 0.47 -6.78 37.53
C LYS A 593 0.10 -7.83 38.59
N ARG A 594 -1.02 -8.53 38.40
CA ARG A 594 -1.45 -9.60 39.32
C ARG A 594 -0.42 -10.73 39.40
N THR A 595 0.09 -11.20 38.26
CA THR A 595 1.10 -12.27 38.24
C THR A 595 2.39 -11.84 38.94
N LEU A 596 2.87 -10.63 38.70
CA LEU A 596 4.08 -10.11 39.33
C LEU A 596 3.92 -9.90 40.85
N GLN A 597 2.74 -9.46 41.30
CA GLN A 597 2.39 -9.36 42.72
C GLN A 597 2.47 -10.70 43.46
N GLU A 598 2.05 -11.78 42.79
CA GLU A 598 1.99 -13.11 43.37
C GLU A 598 3.30 -13.89 43.26
N SER A 599 4.25 -13.43 42.43
CA SER A 599 5.49 -14.13 42.09
C SER A 599 6.69 -13.63 42.91
N PRO A 600 7.54 -14.52 43.46
CA PRO A 600 8.71 -14.13 44.24
C PRO A 600 9.91 -13.85 43.32
N PHE A 601 9.90 -12.72 42.60
CA PHE A 601 10.95 -12.39 41.62
C PHE A 601 11.83 -11.18 42.00
N VAL A 602 11.49 -10.46 43.07
CA VAL A 602 12.21 -9.24 43.46
C VAL A 602 13.37 -9.60 44.39
N LEU A 603 14.56 -9.16 44.04
CA LEU A 603 15.80 -9.43 44.76
C LEU A 603 15.86 -8.64 46.07
N VAL A 604 16.17 -9.33 47.17
CA VAL A 604 16.31 -8.73 48.50
C VAL A 604 17.74 -8.22 48.71
N GLY A 605 17.89 -7.02 49.28
CA GLY A 605 19.19 -6.48 49.68
C GLY A 605 19.70 -7.17 50.95
N SER A 606 20.87 -7.82 50.88
CA SER A 606 21.62 -8.28 52.06
C SER A 606 23.12 -8.02 51.85
N HIS A 607 23.78 -7.47 52.87
CA HIS A 607 25.20 -7.10 52.83
C HIS A 607 26.16 -8.16 53.41
N THR A 608 25.70 -9.34 53.83
CA THR A 608 26.55 -10.25 54.63
C THR A 608 26.61 -11.71 54.20
N SER A 609 25.84 -12.16 53.23
CA SER A 609 25.94 -13.52 52.68
C SER A 609 25.55 -13.47 51.22
N GLY A 610 26.44 -13.85 50.30
CA GLY A 610 26.22 -13.77 48.84
C GLY A 610 25.12 -14.70 48.29
N ASP A 611 24.10 -15.02 49.09
CA ASP A 611 22.96 -15.84 48.74
C ASP A 611 21.90 -14.98 48.04
N VAL A 612 21.54 -15.37 46.81
CA VAL A 612 20.51 -14.71 46.00
C VAL A 612 19.14 -15.15 46.50
N ILE A 613 18.40 -14.22 47.11
CA ILE A 613 17.06 -14.47 47.65
C ILE A 613 16.05 -13.58 46.92
N TYR A 614 15.03 -14.20 46.33
CA TYR A 614 13.90 -13.50 45.72
C TYR A 614 12.65 -13.61 46.60
N ARG A 615 11.90 -12.52 46.72
CA ARG A 615 10.63 -12.45 47.48
C ARG A 615 9.54 -11.78 46.67
N LYS A 616 8.29 -11.90 47.14
CA LYS A 616 7.15 -11.24 46.51
C LYS A 616 7.20 -9.74 46.78
N PRO A 617 6.74 -8.89 45.85
CA PRO A 617 6.73 -7.44 46.05
C PRO A 617 6.02 -7.00 47.35
N ASN A 618 4.89 -7.63 47.68
CA ASN A 618 4.11 -7.30 48.87
C ASN A 618 4.81 -7.62 50.20
N ASP A 619 5.88 -8.41 50.18
CA ASP A 619 6.65 -8.76 51.38
C ASP A 619 7.87 -7.82 51.58
N LEU A 620 8.03 -6.82 50.71
CA LEU A 620 9.22 -5.97 50.63
C LEU A 620 8.91 -4.50 50.83
N TYR A 621 9.93 -3.78 51.28
CA TYR A 621 9.93 -2.33 51.45
C TYR A 621 11.09 -1.71 50.65
N PHE A 622 10.94 -0.45 50.24
CA PHE A 622 12.08 0.30 49.74
C PHE A 622 13.05 0.59 50.88
N GLN A 623 14.34 0.54 50.58
CA GLN A 623 15.38 0.81 51.56
C GLN A 623 15.38 2.30 51.92
N ASP A 624 15.11 2.60 53.18
CA ASP A 624 15.10 3.94 53.75
C ASP A 624 15.55 3.86 55.22
N ASP A 625 16.36 4.83 55.65
CA ASP A 625 16.95 4.86 57.01
C ASP A 625 15.88 4.77 58.10
N THR A 626 14.68 5.34 57.89
CA THR A 626 13.59 5.32 58.87
C THR A 626 12.94 3.95 58.97
N LEU A 627 12.74 3.26 57.83
CA LEU A 627 12.17 1.91 57.81
C LEU A 627 13.17 0.87 58.31
N GLU A 628 14.45 1.00 57.96
CA GLU A 628 15.51 0.16 58.53
C GLU A 628 15.58 0.31 60.05
N MET A 629 15.50 1.56 60.54
CA MET A 629 15.43 1.85 61.97
C MET A 629 14.21 1.19 62.60
N TYR A 630 13.02 1.35 62.04
CA TYR A 630 11.77 0.79 62.58
C TYR A 630 11.77 -0.75 62.60
N PHE A 631 12.18 -1.38 61.50
CA PHE A 631 12.22 -2.85 61.38
C PHE A 631 13.49 -3.48 61.96
N SER A 632 14.43 -2.71 62.51
CA SER A 632 15.64 -3.27 63.12
C SER A 632 15.33 -4.31 64.19
N GLY A 633 15.90 -5.52 64.02
CA GLY A 633 15.61 -6.70 64.84
C GLY A 633 14.51 -7.63 64.32
N ASN A 634 13.84 -7.28 63.21
CA ASN A 634 12.89 -8.13 62.51
C ASN A 634 13.51 -8.72 61.23
N THR A 635 13.87 -10.01 61.26
CA THR A 635 14.46 -10.72 60.10
C THR A 635 13.42 -11.18 59.08
N GLU A 636 12.13 -11.03 59.37
CA GLU A 636 11.04 -11.45 58.49
C GLU A 636 10.78 -10.42 57.38
N VAL A 637 11.22 -9.17 57.57
CA VAL A 637 11.04 -8.07 56.60
C VAL A 637 12.25 -8.00 55.67
N GLY A 638 12.00 -7.85 54.37
CA GLY A 638 13.04 -7.68 53.36
C GLY A 638 13.02 -6.28 52.74
N PHE A 639 14.19 -5.78 52.38
CA PHE A 639 14.35 -4.54 51.62
C PHE A 639 14.69 -4.85 50.17
N VAL A 640 14.19 -4.04 49.24
CA VAL A 640 14.54 -4.13 47.82
C VAL A 640 16.04 -3.89 47.62
N SER A 641 16.69 -4.75 46.83
CA SER A 641 18.12 -4.63 46.54
C SER A 641 18.46 -3.33 45.78
N SER A 642 19.61 -2.74 46.07
CA SER A 642 20.11 -1.51 45.44
C SER A 642 20.50 -1.66 43.97
N VAL A 643 20.40 -2.88 43.40
CA VAL A 643 20.60 -3.14 41.97
C VAL A 643 19.51 -2.51 41.09
N TYR A 644 18.31 -2.28 41.63
CA TYR A 644 17.21 -1.70 40.87
C TYR A 644 17.31 -0.17 40.81
N GLN A 645 17.15 0.40 39.62
CA GLN A 645 17.25 1.84 39.37
C GLN A 645 16.18 2.31 38.37
N GLY A 646 15.91 3.62 38.35
CA GLY A 646 15.06 4.26 37.34
C GLY A 646 13.61 3.76 37.35
N THR A 647 13.05 3.54 36.16
CA THR A 647 11.63 3.16 35.95
C THR A 647 11.24 1.84 36.63
N VAL A 648 12.21 0.98 36.94
CA VAL A 648 11.95 -0.30 37.62
C VAL A 648 11.42 -0.05 39.05
N LEU A 649 11.92 0.97 39.75
CA LEU A 649 11.45 1.30 41.11
C LEU A 649 9.98 1.73 41.09
N GLU A 650 9.56 2.50 40.07
CA GLU A 650 8.15 2.88 39.88
C GLU A 650 7.27 1.66 39.62
N ILE A 651 7.75 0.69 38.83
CA ILE A 651 7.05 -0.58 38.60
C ILE A 651 6.93 -1.35 39.91
N LEU A 652 8.01 -1.49 40.68
CA LEU A 652 8.03 -2.18 41.98
C LEU A 652 7.02 -1.58 42.97
N LYS A 653 6.92 -0.24 42.99
CA LYS A 653 5.91 0.49 43.77
C LYS A 653 4.49 0.19 43.29
N ASP A 654 4.24 0.22 41.98
CA ASP A 654 2.93 -0.08 41.39
C ASP A 654 2.49 -1.52 41.72
N ILE A 655 3.42 -2.47 41.76
CA ILE A 655 3.14 -3.88 42.10
C ILE A 655 3.21 -4.20 43.60
N GLY A 656 3.37 -3.22 44.49
CA GLY A 656 3.09 -3.40 45.92
C GLY A 656 4.28 -3.36 46.89
N VAL A 657 5.49 -3.02 46.43
CA VAL A 657 6.58 -2.63 47.36
C VAL A 657 6.20 -1.31 48.03
N SER A 658 6.29 -1.25 49.36
CA SER A 658 5.87 -0.09 50.15
C SER A 658 7.02 0.86 50.49
N GLU A 659 6.76 2.16 50.50
CA GLU A 659 7.66 3.20 51.03
C GLU A 659 7.36 3.55 52.50
N ASP A 660 6.23 3.08 53.03
CA ASP A 660 5.79 3.33 54.40
C ASP A 660 5.43 2.01 55.11
N VAL A 661 5.44 2.01 56.44
CA VAL A 661 4.97 0.87 57.25
C VAL A 661 3.52 0.54 56.88
N ARG A 662 3.25 -0.72 56.52
CA ARG A 662 1.90 -1.15 56.15
C ARG A 662 1.00 -1.20 57.38
N ILE A 663 -0.09 -0.44 57.30
CA ILE A 663 -1.15 -0.37 58.32
C ILE A 663 -2.44 -0.88 57.70
N HIS A 664 -2.87 -2.06 58.13
CA HIS A 664 -4.11 -2.70 57.68
C HIS A 664 -5.23 -2.34 58.66
N ARG A 665 -6.09 -1.41 58.25
CA ARG A 665 -7.33 -1.05 58.99
C ARG A 665 -8.50 -0.80 58.05
N LYS A 666 -9.70 -1.07 58.53
CA LYS A 666 -10.97 -0.73 57.86
C LYS A 666 -11.25 0.75 58.03
N SER A 667 -11.59 1.42 56.93
CA SER A 667 -11.98 2.83 56.97
C SER A 667 -13.42 3.00 57.46
N PRO A 668 -13.73 4.08 58.20
CA PRO A 668 -15.10 4.39 58.58
C PRO A 668 -15.94 4.76 57.36
N ASP A 669 -17.24 4.47 57.43
CA ASP A 669 -18.24 4.96 56.49
C ASP A 669 -18.54 6.46 56.70
N TYR A 670 -19.43 7.02 55.88
CA TYR A 670 -19.83 8.44 55.95
C TYR A 670 -20.47 8.85 57.31
N ARG A 671 -20.85 7.87 58.15
CA ARG A 671 -21.40 8.09 59.49
C ARG A 671 -20.34 7.96 60.58
N GLY A 672 -19.08 7.78 60.21
CA GLY A 672 -17.97 7.58 61.14
C GLY A 672 -17.95 6.19 61.76
N VAL A 673 -18.56 5.19 61.12
CA VAL A 673 -18.69 3.83 61.64
C VAL A 673 -17.83 2.85 60.85
N VAL A 674 -17.10 1.98 61.54
CA VAL A 674 -16.32 0.89 60.93
C VAL A 674 -17.13 -0.41 61.00
N LYS A 675 -17.47 -1.01 59.86
CA LYS A 675 -18.16 -2.31 59.85
C LYS A 675 -17.15 -3.42 60.17
N ILE A 676 -17.24 -4.01 61.36
CA ILE A 676 -16.32 -5.06 61.82
C ILE A 676 -16.76 -6.41 61.25
N ARG A 677 -18.03 -6.76 61.46
CA ARG A 677 -18.65 -8.02 61.04
C ARG A 677 -20.08 -7.75 60.59
N ASP A 678 -20.47 -8.32 59.46
CA ASP A 678 -21.84 -8.23 58.94
C ASP A 678 -22.20 -9.54 58.26
N TRP A 679 -22.83 -10.43 59.02
CA TRP A 679 -23.24 -11.75 58.55
C TRP A 679 -24.56 -12.15 59.21
N HIS A 680 -25.28 -13.11 58.63
CA HIS A 680 -26.68 -13.40 58.95
C HIS A 680 -26.98 -13.51 60.46
N GLY A 681 -27.59 -12.48 61.05
CA GLY A 681 -27.96 -12.43 62.48
C GLY A 681 -26.85 -11.98 63.44
N SER A 682 -25.69 -11.54 62.93
CA SER A 682 -24.56 -11.04 63.71
C SER A 682 -23.94 -9.81 63.02
N HIS A 683 -24.24 -8.64 63.56
CA HIS A 683 -23.77 -7.35 63.06
C HIS A 683 -22.96 -6.65 64.15
N GLU A 684 -21.69 -6.36 63.86
CA GLU A 684 -20.78 -5.66 64.75
C GLU A 684 -20.16 -4.46 64.02
N ARG A 685 -20.19 -3.30 64.67
CA ARG A 685 -19.59 -2.07 64.14
C ARG A 685 -18.83 -1.30 65.20
N GLY A 686 -17.69 -0.75 64.84
CA GLY A 686 -16.95 0.20 65.66
C GLY A 686 -17.49 1.61 65.45
N LEU A 687 -17.68 2.34 66.55
CA LEU A 687 -18.15 3.72 66.52
C LEU A 687 -16.96 4.69 66.45
N CYS A 688 -17.19 5.90 65.94
CA CYS A 688 -16.20 6.98 65.87
C CYS A 688 -14.87 6.58 65.20
N GLY A 689 -14.91 5.73 64.16
CA GLY A 689 -13.74 5.29 63.43
C GLY A 689 -12.93 4.16 64.07
N PHE A 690 -13.40 3.57 65.17
CA PHE A 690 -12.68 2.49 65.86
C PHE A 690 -12.67 1.19 65.06
N ASP A 691 -11.50 0.76 64.60
CA ASP A 691 -11.28 -0.60 64.09
C ASP A 691 -10.53 -1.44 65.13
N PRO A 692 -11.17 -2.42 65.80
CA PRO A 692 -10.48 -3.29 66.75
C PRO A 692 -9.51 -4.27 66.08
N ASP A 693 -9.61 -4.47 64.76
CA ASP A 693 -8.82 -5.44 64.00
C ASP A 693 -7.59 -4.80 63.31
N ILE A 694 -7.24 -3.55 63.64
CA ILE A 694 -6.07 -2.85 63.07
C ILE A 694 -4.79 -3.66 63.25
N GLN A 695 -4.01 -3.81 62.18
CA GLN A 695 -2.69 -4.44 62.21
C GLN A 695 -1.64 -3.48 61.66
N VAL A 696 -0.54 -3.36 62.39
CA VAL A 696 0.62 -2.57 61.97
C VAL A 696 1.80 -3.53 61.84
N GLU A 697 2.32 -3.69 60.63
CA GLU A 697 3.43 -4.61 60.38
C GLU A 697 4.66 -4.19 61.20
N GLY A 698 5.35 -5.16 61.81
CA GLY A 698 6.57 -4.93 62.59
C GLY A 698 6.41 -4.25 63.96
N LEU A 699 5.21 -3.79 64.35
CA LEU A 699 5.03 -2.98 65.57
C LEU A 699 5.48 -3.71 66.83
N ALA A 700 5.15 -4.99 66.96
CA ALA A 700 5.55 -5.79 68.11
C ALA A 700 7.09 -5.90 68.24
N TYR A 701 7.81 -6.04 67.12
CA TYR A 701 9.27 -6.07 67.09
C TYR A 701 9.87 -4.70 67.42
N ALA A 702 9.30 -3.63 66.85
CA ALA A 702 9.73 -2.26 67.09
C ALA A 702 9.57 -1.87 68.56
N LEU A 703 8.46 -2.23 69.21
CA LEU A 703 8.21 -1.97 70.63
C LEU A 703 9.08 -2.84 71.56
N LYS A 704 9.35 -4.09 71.20
CA LYS A 704 10.24 -4.99 71.98
C LYS A 704 11.69 -4.50 72.02
N SER A 705 12.11 -3.79 70.98
CA SER A 705 13.46 -3.24 70.82
C SER A 705 13.43 -1.71 70.70
N ALA A 706 12.58 -1.07 71.50
CA ALA A 706 12.33 0.36 71.45
C ALA A 706 13.60 1.18 71.75
N THR A 707 13.80 2.23 70.97
CA THR A 707 14.78 3.30 71.18
C THR A 707 14.04 4.64 71.12
N ILE A 708 14.66 5.73 71.58
CA ILE A 708 14.03 7.06 71.53
C ILE A 708 13.57 7.40 70.10
N GLU A 709 14.39 7.08 69.10
CA GLU A 709 14.09 7.32 67.68
C GLU A 709 12.90 6.49 67.19
N LYS A 710 12.82 5.19 67.56
CA LYS A 710 11.65 4.34 67.27
C LYS A 710 10.40 4.91 67.90
N SER A 711 10.50 5.38 69.13
CA SER A 711 9.38 5.93 69.88
C SER A 711 8.85 7.22 69.27
N VAL A 712 9.74 8.10 68.81
CA VAL A 712 9.35 9.31 68.07
C VAL A 712 8.59 8.92 66.79
N PHE A 713 9.11 7.96 66.02
CA PHE A 713 8.46 7.50 64.78
C PHE A 713 7.11 6.81 65.04
N ILE A 714 7.05 5.88 65.99
CA ILE A 714 5.80 5.20 66.37
C ILE A 714 4.77 6.20 66.87
N TRP A 715 5.17 7.18 67.70
CA TRP A 715 4.24 8.19 68.22
C TRP A 715 3.70 9.09 67.11
N ASN A 716 4.59 9.78 66.39
CA ASN A 716 4.20 10.81 65.42
C ASN A 716 3.59 10.21 64.14
N CYS A 717 4.18 9.14 63.59
CA CYS A 717 3.83 8.65 62.24
C CYS A 717 2.82 7.50 62.26
N ILE A 718 2.71 6.75 63.37
CA ILE A 718 1.81 5.57 63.46
C ILE A 718 0.68 5.80 64.46
N ALA A 719 0.98 6.21 65.69
CA ALA A 719 0.01 6.27 66.78
C ALA A 719 -0.94 7.46 66.66
N ILE A 720 -0.44 8.67 66.38
CA ILE A 720 -1.29 9.87 66.20
C ILE A 720 -2.30 9.67 65.06
N PRO A 721 -1.91 9.27 63.83
CA PRO A 721 -2.86 9.15 62.72
C PRO A 721 -3.89 8.02 62.88
N ASN A 722 -3.66 7.11 63.82
CA ASN A 722 -4.51 5.95 64.09
C ASN A 722 -5.02 5.92 65.54
N ALA A 723 -5.02 7.06 66.25
CA ALA A 723 -5.32 7.12 67.68
C ALA A 723 -6.72 6.56 68.01
N GLU A 724 -7.71 6.81 67.16
CA GLU A 724 -9.07 6.25 67.31
C GLU A 724 -9.14 4.72 67.27
N CYS A 725 -8.11 4.04 66.76
CA CYS A 725 -8.05 2.57 66.68
C CYS A 725 -7.39 1.94 67.91
N ILE A 726 -6.90 2.71 68.88
CA ILE A 726 -6.27 2.18 70.11
C ILE A 726 -7.35 1.63 71.05
N ARG A 727 -8.41 2.39 71.28
CA ARG A 727 -9.53 2.05 72.15
C ARG A 727 -10.80 2.72 71.63
N GLY A 728 -11.92 2.01 71.68
CA GLY A 728 -13.22 2.58 71.33
C GLY A 728 -14.38 1.65 71.61
N THR A 729 -15.57 2.07 71.21
CA THR A 729 -16.81 1.34 71.46
C THR A 729 -17.18 0.46 70.26
N VAL A 730 -17.42 -0.83 70.52
CA VAL A 730 -18.03 -1.77 69.56
C VAL A 730 -19.51 -1.91 69.89
N GLU A 731 -20.35 -1.70 68.89
CA GLU A 731 -21.80 -1.91 68.97
C GLU A 731 -22.17 -3.21 68.24
N ARG A 732 -22.89 -4.10 68.94
CA ARG A 732 -23.34 -5.39 68.42
C ARG A 732 -24.86 -5.45 68.36
N SER A 733 -25.41 -6.05 67.31
CA SER A 733 -26.85 -6.33 67.19
C SER A 733 -27.10 -7.59 66.35
N SER A 734 -28.22 -8.27 66.62
CA SER A 734 -28.75 -9.33 65.75
C SER A 734 -29.53 -8.79 64.55
N ARG A 735 -29.75 -7.46 64.48
CA ARG A 735 -30.47 -6.78 63.40
C ARG A 735 -29.56 -5.75 62.70
N GLN A 736 -29.65 -5.65 61.38
CA GLN A 736 -28.89 -4.67 60.58
C GLN A 736 -29.23 -3.21 60.91
N THR A 737 -30.41 -2.95 61.48
CA THR A 737 -30.82 -1.60 61.92
C THR A 737 -30.17 -1.18 63.24
N TYR A 738 -29.50 -2.10 63.95
CA TYR A 738 -28.91 -1.90 65.28
C TYR A 738 -29.92 -1.46 66.36
N GLU A 739 -31.21 -1.74 66.15
CA GLU A 739 -32.22 -1.65 67.22
C GLU A 739 -31.90 -2.64 68.34
N ASN A 740 -32.07 -2.21 69.60
CA ASN A 740 -31.73 -3.00 70.79
C ASN A 740 -30.28 -3.53 70.79
N SER A 741 -29.34 -2.73 70.27
CA SER A 741 -27.91 -3.06 70.28
C SER A 741 -27.31 -3.09 71.69
N SER A 742 -26.24 -3.87 71.86
CA SER A 742 -25.36 -3.78 73.02
C SER A 742 -24.08 -3.03 72.63
N LYS A 743 -23.54 -2.24 73.56
CA LYS A 743 -22.31 -1.48 73.38
C LYS A 743 -21.26 -1.93 74.39
N GLU A 744 -20.05 -2.18 73.92
CA GLU A 744 -18.92 -2.64 74.73
C GLU A 744 -17.69 -1.79 74.39
N GLU A 745 -16.97 -1.35 75.42
CA GLU A 745 -15.66 -0.72 75.26
C GLU A 745 -14.59 -1.79 75.01
N ARG A 746 -13.79 -1.62 73.96
CA ARG A 746 -12.73 -2.56 73.58
C ARG A 746 -11.44 -1.82 73.24
N VAL A 747 -10.32 -2.48 73.52
CA VAL A 747 -8.97 -2.06 73.10
C VAL A 747 -8.56 -2.97 71.94
N SER A 748 -7.96 -2.42 70.87
CA SER A 748 -7.47 -3.25 69.77
C SER A 748 -6.30 -4.12 70.24
N GLU A 749 -6.31 -5.39 69.86
CA GLU A 749 -5.40 -6.39 70.41
C GLU A 749 -3.97 -6.24 69.83
N SER A 750 -3.87 -6.11 68.51
CA SER A 750 -2.62 -5.99 67.76
C SER A 750 -2.04 -4.57 67.68
N PHE A 751 -2.69 -3.58 68.29
CA PHE A 751 -2.24 -2.19 68.26
C PHE A 751 -2.37 -1.52 69.63
N GLY A 752 -3.58 -1.32 70.13
CA GLY A 752 -3.84 -0.61 71.37
C GLY A 752 -3.28 -1.31 72.60
N CYS A 753 -3.43 -2.64 72.72
CA CYS A 753 -2.82 -3.40 73.81
C CYS A 753 -1.30 -3.32 73.74
N LEU A 754 -0.69 -3.50 72.56
CA LEU A 754 0.77 -3.39 72.38
C LEU A 754 1.29 -2.01 72.81
N LEU A 755 0.67 -0.93 72.36
CA LEU A 755 1.10 0.43 72.69
C LEU A 755 0.89 0.77 74.17
N ARG A 756 -0.18 0.26 74.81
CA ARG A 756 -0.50 0.56 76.22
C ARG A 756 0.30 -0.27 77.22
N GLN A 757 0.70 -1.49 76.83
CA GLN A 757 1.32 -2.48 77.72
C GLN A 757 2.81 -2.68 77.47
N SER A 758 3.45 -1.81 76.65
CA SER A 758 4.89 -1.84 76.40
C SER A 758 5.57 -0.61 77.01
N GLN A 759 6.83 -0.76 77.45
CA GLN A 759 7.69 0.37 77.82
C GLN A 759 8.39 0.90 76.58
N TRP A 760 7.84 1.96 76.00
CA TRP A 760 8.37 2.51 74.77
C TRP A 760 8.34 4.04 74.73
N LEU A 761 7.69 4.74 75.66
CA LEU A 761 7.66 6.20 75.62
C LEU A 761 8.83 6.79 76.39
N PRO A 762 9.69 7.62 75.78
CA PRO A 762 10.75 8.28 76.50
C PRO A 762 10.18 9.34 77.44
N GLY A 763 10.66 9.37 78.69
CA GLY A 763 10.48 10.49 79.60
C GLY A 763 11.54 11.57 79.40
N THR A 764 11.39 12.71 80.07
CA THR A 764 12.43 13.76 80.15
C THR A 764 13.74 13.31 80.78
N ASP A 765 13.74 12.18 81.50
CA ASP A 765 14.91 11.53 82.09
C ASP A 765 15.67 10.60 81.11
N GLY A 766 15.15 10.43 79.90
CA GLY A 766 15.72 9.56 78.87
C GLY A 766 15.44 8.07 79.06
N GLN A 767 14.64 7.67 80.05
CA GLN A 767 14.20 6.28 80.22
C GLN A 767 12.89 6.00 79.48
N LEU A 768 12.65 4.73 79.13
CA LEU A 768 11.43 4.30 78.46
C LEU A 768 10.39 3.84 79.50
N HIS A 769 9.20 4.40 79.42
CA HIS A 769 8.10 4.19 80.36
C HIS A 769 6.87 3.59 79.68
N TYR A 770 5.96 3.07 80.51
CA TYR A 770 4.60 2.78 80.07
C TYR A 770 3.81 4.08 79.87
N PRO A 771 2.90 4.17 78.88
CA PRO A 771 2.09 5.37 78.72
C PRO A 771 1.31 5.78 79.98
N SER A 772 0.86 4.84 80.80
CA SER A 772 0.16 5.13 82.06
C SER A 772 1.02 5.80 83.14
N GLU A 773 2.35 5.85 82.97
CA GLU A 773 3.27 6.42 83.95
C GLU A 773 3.56 7.91 83.72
N LEU A 774 3.33 8.41 82.51
CA LEU A 774 3.67 9.75 82.06
C LEU A 774 2.40 10.61 81.85
N CYS A 775 2.54 11.93 81.97
CA CYS A 775 1.61 12.91 81.40
C CYS A 775 2.21 13.55 80.14
N LEU A 776 1.41 14.28 79.36
CA LEU A 776 1.87 14.92 78.11
C LEU A 776 3.06 15.87 78.32
N ASN A 777 3.17 16.50 79.49
CA ASN A 777 4.25 17.41 79.82
C ASN A 777 5.57 16.69 80.18
N ASP A 778 5.52 15.38 80.47
CA ASP A 778 6.70 14.58 80.81
C ASP A 778 7.42 14.01 79.57
N LEU A 779 6.88 14.21 78.37
CA LEU A 779 7.43 13.71 77.11
C LEU A 779 8.54 14.65 76.56
N PRO A 780 9.50 14.17 75.77
CA PRO A 780 10.43 15.02 75.02
C PRO A 780 9.75 15.88 73.95
N ASP A 781 10.35 17.01 73.57
CA ASP A 781 9.81 17.96 72.57
C ASP A 781 9.61 17.34 71.17
N GLN A 782 10.32 16.25 70.88
CA GLN A 782 10.26 15.54 69.60
C GLN A 782 8.93 14.77 69.39
N LEU A 783 8.18 14.50 70.47
CA LEU A 783 6.88 13.84 70.43
C LEU A 783 5.77 14.89 70.38
N GLU A 784 4.99 14.92 69.30
CA GLU A 784 3.90 15.89 69.13
C GLU A 784 2.87 15.76 70.26
N ARG A 785 2.48 16.88 70.87
CA ARG A 785 1.51 16.88 71.97
C ARG A 785 0.11 16.63 71.43
N ASN A 786 -0.42 15.44 71.70
CA ASN A 786 -1.73 15.01 71.21
C ASN A 786 -2.60 14.47 72.35
N GLU A 787 -3.59 15.26 72.77
CA GLU A 787 -4.50 14.91 73.88
C GLU A 787 -5.36 13.68 73.60
N LYS A 788 -5.85 13.56 72.36
CA LYS A 788 -6.64 12.41 71.92
C LYS A 788 -5.84 11.12 72.06
N LEU A 789 -4.59 11.10 71.59
CA LEU A 789 -3.72 9.94 71.71
C LEU A 789 -3.39 9.62 73.18
N ALA A 790 -3.08 10.64 73.98
CA ALA A 790 -2.78 10.46 75.41
C ALA A 790 -3.97 9.86 76.18
N GLU A 791 -5.20 10.30 75.88
CA GLU A 791 -6.41 9.71 76.46
C GLU A 791 -6.63 8.26 76.03
N MET A 792 -6.46 7.95 74.73
CA MET A 792 -6.64 6.60 74.20
C MET A 792 -5.59 5.61 74.76
N LEU A 793 -4.36 6.08 74.99
CA LEU A 793 -3.30 5.30 75.65
C LEU A 793 -3.50 5.16 77.17
N GLY A 794 -4.28 6.06 77.79
CA GLY A 794 -4.53 6.08 79.23
C GLY A 794 -3.39 6.72 80.04
N MET A 795 -2.79 7.78 79.51
CA MET A 795 -1.78 8.61 80.20
C MET A 795 -2.37 9.38 81.38
N LYS A 796 -1.51 9.86 82.30
CA LYS A 796 -1.94 10.69 83.45
C LYS A 796 -2.48 12.05 82.97
N LYS A 797 -3.64 12.48 83.48
CA LYS A 797 -4.23 13.81 83.19
C LYS A 797 -3.58 14.88 84.07
N ASP A 798 -3.18 16.00 83.47
CA ASP A 798 -2.63 17.16 84.19
C ASP A 798 -3.76 17.87 84.98
N VAL A 799 -3.59 17.97 86.30
CA VAL A 799 -4.61 18.49 87.23
C VAL A 799 -4.84 20.00 87.02
N VAL A 800 -3.90 20.74 86.42
CA VAL A 800 -3.99 22.18 86.22
C VAL A 800 -4.87 22.55 85.02
N ALA A 801 -4.86 21.76 83.95
CA ALA A 801 -5.65 22.01 82.74
C ALA A 801 -7.17 21.86 83.00
N LYS A 802 -7.56 20.89 83.83
CA LYS A 802 -8.98 20.64 84.15
C LYS A 802 -9.62 21.79 84.93
N LEU A 803 -8.85 22.47 85.79
CA LEU A 803 -9.30 23.65 86.53
C LEU A 803 -9.40 24.90 85.64
N ALA A 804 -8.61 24.99 84.57
CA ALA A 804 -8.68 26.06 83.57
C ALA A 804 -9.89 25.89 82.65
N GLU A 805 -10.19 24.65 82.26
CA GLU A 805 -11.30 24.29 81.37
C GLU A 805 -12.68 24.47 82.02
N GLU A 806 -12.83 24.09 83.31
CA GLU A 806 -14.07 24.33 84.08
C GLU A 806 -14.36 25.82 84.30
N ALA A 807 -13.33 26.69 84.22
CA ALA A 807 -13.45 28.14 84.29
C ALA A 807 -13.53 28.82 82.90
N GLY A 808 -13.38 28.07 81.81
CA GLY A 808 -13.44 28.58 80.43
C GLY A 808 -12.24 29.45 80.03
N ILE A 809 -11.07 29.27 80.67
CA ILE A 809 -9.87 30.08 80.42
C ILE A 809 -8.83 29.22 79.69
N PRO A 810 -8.36 29.60 78.49
CA PRO A 810 -7.25 28.94 77.81
C PRO A 810 -6.01 28.92 78.72
N THR A 811 -5.31 27.79 78.80
CA THR A 811 -4.13 27.60 79.65
C THR A 811 -3.00 28.60 79.36
N GLU A 812 -2.93 29.06 78.12
CA GLU A 812 -2.01 30.10 77.63
C GLU A 812 -2.26 31.48 78.28
N ASP A 813 -3.53 31.81 78.55
CA ASP A 813 -3.95 33.09 79.15
C ASP A 813 -3.67 33.12 80.66
N ILE A 814 -3.68 31.96 81.32
CA ILE A 814 -3.32 31.85 82.75
C ILE A 814 -1.83 32.17 82.96
N ASP A 815 -0.98 31.72 82.05
CA ASP A 815 0.45 32.05 82.07
C ASP A 815 0.72 33.52 81.74
N LEU A 816 -0.13 34.14 80.91
CA LEU A 816 -0.07 35.57 80.61
C LEU A 816 -0.49 36.43 81.82
N LEU A 817 -1.57 36.04 82.51
CA LEU A 817 -2.07 36.69 83.73
C LEU A 817 -1.08 36.59 84.91
N ARG A 818 -0.35 35.49 85.03
CA ARG A 818 0.74 35.36 86.02
C ARG A 818 1.90 36.32 85.76
N ARG A 819 2.17 36.65 84.49
CA ARG A 819 3.29 37.53 84.11
C ARG A 819 2.98 39.03 84.24
N TYR A 820 1.71 39.45 84.09
CA TYR A 820 1.35 40.89 84.01
C TYR A 820 0.07 41.29 84.81
N PRO A 821 0.08 41.22 86.17
CA PRO A 821 -1.13 41.42 86.99
C PRO A 821 -1.63 42.88 87.10
N GLU A 822 -0.77 43.88 86.97
CA GLU A 822 -1.16 45.29 87.13
C GLU A 822 -1.90 45.84 85.89
N GLU A 823 -1.51 45.43 84.70
CA GLU A 823 -2.08 45.87 83.41
C GLU A 823 -3.54 45.38 83.24
N PHE A 824 -3.82 44.16 83.69
CA PHE A 824 -5.18 43.60 83.67
C PHE A 824 -6.16 44.38 84.55
N SER A 825 -5.69 44.92 85.69
CA SER A 825 -6.52 45.70 86.60
C SER A 825 -6.95 47.05 85.98
N GLN A 826 -6.09 47.67 85.17
CA GLN A 826 -6.41 48.92 84.46
C GLN A 826 -7.39 48.70 83.30
N TRP A 827 -7.26 47.58 82.57
CA TRP A 827 -8.18 47.23 81.49
C TRP A 827 -9.61 47.00 82.00
N LYS A 828 -9.75 46.34 83.16
CA LYS A 828 -11.05 46.07 83.80
C LYS A 828 -11.81 47.35 84.19
N ALA A 829 -11.09 48.40 84.61
CA ALA A 829 -11.69 49.68 84.95
C ALA A 829 -12.23 50.46 83.72
N GLN A 830 -11.66 50.23 82.52
CA GLN A 830 -12.08 50.91 81.28
C GLN A 830 -13.30 50.25 80.60
N MET A 831 -13.51 48.95 80.78
CA MET A 831 -14.64 48.23 80.16
C MET A 831 -15.99 48.56 80.81
N VAL A 832 -16.02 48.84 82.12
CA VAL A 832 -17.26 49.14 82.88
C VAL A 832 -17.87 50.51 82.52
N ALA A 833 -17.11 51.42 81.90
CA ALA A 833 -17.58 52.76 81.52
C ALA A 833 -18.27 52.83 80.13
N ARG A 834 -18.38 51.72 79.39
CA ARG A 834 -18.72 51.72 77.95
C ARG A 834 -20.09 51.12 77.60
N GLU A 835 -20.97 50.83 78.57
CA GLU A 835 -22.18 50.01 78.40
C GLU A 835 -23.56 50.74 78.41
N GLU A 836 -23.65 52.08 78.38
CA GLU A 836 -24.96 52.78 78.29
C GLU A 836 -25.28 53.26 76.86
N LYS A 837 -26.43 52.86 76.32
CA LYS A 837 -26.91 53.17 74.96
C LYS A 837 -27.56 54.56 74.85
N PRO A 838 -27.43 55.28 73.71
CA PRO A 838 -27.95 56.63 73.54
C PRO A 838 -29.49 56.68 73.36
N VAL A 839 -30.12 57.75 73.84
CA VAL A 839 -31.58 57.94 73.75
C VAL A 839 -31.98 58.31 72.32
N PHE A 840 -32.93 57.57 71.74
CA PHE A 840 -33.40 57.80 70.37
C PHE A 840 -34.36 59.00 70.28
N PRO A 841 -34.08 60.01 69.44
CA PRO A 841 -34.88 61.22 69.35
C PRO A 841 -36.26 60.92 68.74
N THR A 842 -37.31 61.10 69.55
CA THR A 842 -38.70 60.85 69.16
C THR A 842 -39.52 62.13 69.35
N ARG A 843 -40.02 62.73 68.26
CA ARG A 843 -40.82 63.97 68.30
C ARG A 843 -42.30 63.67 68.05
N THR A 844 -43.18 64.02 68.98
CA THR A 844 -44.63 63.81 68.85
C THR A 844 -45.28 64.91 67.99
N VAL A 845 -46.23 64.53 67.13
CA VAL A 845 -46.93 65.48 66.24
C VAL A 845 -48.18 66.01 66.93
N THR A 846 -48.22 67.32 67.19
CA THR A 846 -49.28 67.96 68.00
C THR A 846 -50.63 68.08 67.26
N ASN A 847 -50.63 68.16 65.93
CA ASN A 847 -51.85 68.15 65.10
C ASN A 847 -51.59 67.32 63.82
N PRO A 848 -51.95 66.02 63.82
CA PRO A 848 -51.68 65.10 62.72
C PRO A 848 -52.39 65.48 61.42
N GLU A 849 -53.66 65.92 61.49
CA GLU A 849 -54.48 66.26 60.32
C GLU A 849 -53.87 67.44 59.55
N ARG A 850 -53.49 68.51 60.27
CA ARG A 850 -52.83 69.67 59.65
C ARG A 850 -51.45 69.33 59.07
N ARG A 851 -50.72 68.41 59.70
CA ARG A 851 -49.43 67.92 59.16
C ARG A 851 -49.67 67.11 57.88
N GLN A 852 -50.72 66.30 57.83
CA GLN A 852 -51.08 65.52 56.67
C GLN A 852 -51.51 66.41 55.49
N GLU A 853 -52.35 67.42 55.71
CA GLU A 853 -52.71 68.40 54.67
C GLU A 853 -51.47 69.11 54.13
N ARG A 854 -50.60 69.62 55.02
CA ARG A 854 -49.40 70.36 54.64
C ARG A 854 -48.39 69.50 53.87
N ILE A 855 -48.22 68.23 54.25
CA ILE A 855 -47.37 67.29 53.50
C ILE A 855 -48.02 66.96 52.15
N THR A 856 -49.34 66.85 52.08
CA THR A 856 -50.06 66.58 50.82
C THR A 856 -49.90 67.75 49.84
N GLU A 857 -50.00 69.00 50.31
CA GLU A 857 -49.69 70.20 49.52
C GLU A 857 -48.23 70.21 49.06
N GLN A 858 -47.28 69.92 49.97
CA GLN A 858 -45.85 69.87 49.66
C GLN A 858 -45.50 68.81 48.62
N LEU A 859 -46.18 67.65 48.64
CA LEU A 859 -46.00 66.60 47.64
C LEU A 859 -46.69 66.91 46.31
N ALA A 860 -47.77 67.69 46.33
CA ALA A 860 -48.46 68.13 45.10
C ALA A 860 -47.63 69.17 44.33
N ASP A 861 -46.98 70.10 45.04
CA ASP A 861 -46.09 71.13 44.46
C ASP A 861 -44.63 70.64 44.27
N GLY A 862 -44.31 69.44 44.77
CA GLY A 862 -42.96 68.88 44.73
C GLY A 862 -42.53 68.44 43.31
N PRO A 863 -41.24 68.60 42.95
CA PRO A 863 -40.78 68.18 41.63
C PRO A 863 -40.80 66.65 41.51
N LYS A 864 -41.25 66.16 40.34
CA LYS A 864 -41.19 64.74 40.00
C LYS A 864 -39.74 64.29 39.87
N LYS A 865 -39.46 63.07 40.30
CA LYS A 865 -38.16 62.42 40.17
C LYS A 865 -37.90 62.09 38.71
N GLU A 866 -36.98 62.80 38.07
CA GLU A 866 -36.59 62.59 36.67
C GLU A 866 -35.19 62.01 36.56
N TYR A 867 -35.02 61.12 35.57
CA TYR A 867 -33.78 60.39 35.31
C TYR A 867 -33.35 60.64 33.88
N GLU A 868 -32.05 60.84 33.68
CA GLU A 868 -31.44 60.99 32.37
C GLU A 868 -30.48 59.82 32.13
N ASP A 869 -30.61 59.15 30.99
CA ASP A 869 -29.75 58.01 30.65
C ASP A 869 -28.41 58.49 30.11
N ARG A 870 -27.35 58.13 30.84
CA ARG A 870 -25.93 58.24 30.45
C ARG A 870 -25.33 56.83 30.48
N GLU A 871 -24.00 56.68 30.57
CA GLU A 871 -23.36 55.36 30.79
C GLU A 871 -23.90 54.59 32.01
N ARG A 872 -24.63 55.26 32.91
CA ARG A 872 -25.62 54.72 33.84
C ARG A 872 -26.77 55.72 33.98
N SER A 873 -27.97 55.27 34.33
CA SER A 873 -29.12 56.17 34.57
C SER A 873 -28.85 57.05 35.80
N VAL A 874 -28.90 58.37 35.66
CA VAL A 874 -28.62 59.34 36.74
C VAL A 874 -29.84 60.20 36.99
N ARG A 875 -30.33 60.20 38.24
CA ARG A 875 -31.42 61.09 38.70
C ARG A 875 -30.96 62.54 38.73
N THR A 876 -31.56 63.39 37.91
CA THR A 876 -31.14 64.79 37.72
C THR A 876 -31.76 65.73 38.77
N THR A 877 -32.90 65.36 39.35
CA THR A 877 -33.67 66.19 40.30
C THR A 877 -33.23 66.07 41.76
N ARG A 878 -32.34 65.12 42.10
CA ARG A 878 -31.93 64.84 43.49
C ARG A 878 -31.27 66.03 44.20
N ARG A 879 -30.71 67.00 43.46
CA ARG A 879 -30.05 68.19 44.01
C ARG A 879 -31.00 69.28 44.50
N ILE A 880 -32.30 69.14 44.29
CA ILE A 880 -33.31 70.15 44.64
C ILE A 880 -33.67 70.08 46.14
N ILE A 881 -33.44 68.93 46.79
CA ILE A 881 -33.66 68.70 48.22
C ILE A 881 -32.32 68.38 48.93
N ASP A 882 -32.22 68.65 50.23
CA ASP A 882 -31.06 68.24 51.06
C ASP A 882 -31.49 67.31 52.21
N PRO A 883 -31.62 65.99 51.94
CA PRO A 883 -32.05 65.03 52.94
C PRO A 883 -31.08 64.90 54.11
N ALA A 884 -29.78 65.14 53.89
CA ALA A 884 -28.77 64.96 54.93
C ALA A 884 -28.88 66.07 55.99
N LEU A 885 -29.15 67.30 55.58
CA LEU A 885 -29.40 68.40 56.53
C LEU A 885 -30.67 68.14 57.34
N TRP A 886 -31.77 67.80 56.66
CA TRP A 886 -33.05 67.53 57.31
C TRP A 886 -32.96 66.37 58.31
N LEU A 887 -32.30 65.27 57.95
CA LEU A 887 -32.15 64.11 58.83
C LEU A 887 -31.29 64.39 60.06
N LYS A 888 -30.26 65.22 59.95
CA LYS A 888 -29.45 65.65 61.11
C LYS A 888 -30.31 66.39 62.13
N GLU A 889 -31.16 67.30 61.67
CA GLU A 889 -32.04 68.07 62.55
C GLU A 889 -33.10 67.21 63.24
N GLN A 890 -33.54 66.13 62.61
CA GLN A 890 -34.57 65.25 63.18
C GLN A 890 -33.99 64.15 64.08
N TYR A 891 -32.81 63.62 63.75
CA TYR A 891 -32.27 62.40 64.38
C TYR A 891 -30.97 62.59 65.17
N THR A 892 -30.68 63.84 65.55
CA THR A 892 -29.74 64.15 66.63
C THR A 892 -30.52 64.39 67.91
N ASN A 893 -30.16 63.73 69.00
CA ASN A 893 -30.81 63.90 70.30
C ASN A 893 -30.33 65.18 71.02
N ASP A 894 -30.94 65.50 72.16
CA ASP A 894 -30.65 66.72 72.92
C ASP A 894 -29.20 66.73 73.49
N ASP A 895 -28.58 65.55 73.64
CA ASP A 895 -27.17 65.38 74.03
C ASP A 895 -26.20 65.55 72.85
N GLY A 896 -26.72 65.92 71.67
CA GLY A 896 -25.93 66.16 70.46
C GLY A 896 -25.44 64.89 69.78
N GLN A 897 -25.91 63.70 70.18
CA GLN A 897 -25.59 62.42 69.56
C GLN A 897 -26.53 62.15 68.39
N MET A 898 -25.96 61.86 67.21
CA MET A 898 -26.76 61.42 66.08
C MET A 898 -26.99 59.91 66.17
N VAL A 899 -28.25 59.47 66.09
CA VAL A 899 -28.62 58.07 66.37
C VAL A 899 -29.13 57.36 65.12
N CYS A 900 -28.67 56.13 64.88
CA CYS A 900 -29.11 55.31 63.75
C CYS A 900 -30.57 54.86 63.90
N GLN A 901 -31.37 55.02 62.84
CA GLN A 901 -32.80 54.69 62.92
C GLN A 901 -33.10 53.20 63.07
N ILE A 902 -32.20 52.30 62.66
CA ILE A 902 -32.38 50.84 62.77
C ILE A 902 -31.80 50.30 64.07
N CYS A 903 -30.48 50.38 64.28
CA CYS A 903 -29.87 49.75 65.46
C CYS A 903 -30.04 50.57 66.75
N LYS A 904 -30.47 51.84 66.65
CA LYS A 904 -30.64 52.77 67.78
C LYS A 904 -29.35 53.10 68.54
N GLU A 905 -28.20 52.79 67.96
CA GLU A 905 -26.88 53.17 68.47
C GLU A 905 -26.43 54.53 67.92
N GLU A 906 -25.48 55.17 68.60
CA GLU A 906 -24.85 56.41 68.14
C GLU A 906 -24.10 56.16 66.83
N MET A 907 -24.15 57.12 65.90
CA MET A 907 -23.44 57.04 64.64
C MET A 907 -21.94 56.88 64.89
N PRO A 908 -21.31 55.78 64.42
CA PRO A 908 -19.97 55.37 64.88
C PRO A 908 -18.84 56.26 64.36
N PHE A 909 -19.10 57.13 63.38
CA PHE A 909 -18.07 57.90 62.70
C PHE A 909 -18.42 59.39 62.67
N ARG A 910 -17.41 60.23 62.93
CA ARG A 910 -17.46 61.69 62.71
C ARG A 910 -16.52 62.06 61.58
N LYS A 911 -16.93 62.99 60.73
CA LYS A 911 -16.12 63.62 59.69
C LYS A 911 -15.06 64.52 60.34
N ARG A 912 -14.06 64.94 59.55
CA ARG A 912 -12.95 65.80 60.01
C ARG A 912 -13.40 67.17 60.54
N ASP A 913 -14.57 67.64 60.13
CA ASP A 913 -15.21 68.87 60.61
C ASP A 913 -16.00 68.69 61.93
N GLY A 914 -15.94 67.49 62.52
CA GLY A 914 -16.59 67.12 63.78
C GLY A 914 -18.03 66.65 63.64
N GLN A 915 -18.65 66.73 62.46
CA GLN A 915 -20.04 66.31 62.26
C GLN A 915 -20.17 64.79 62.07
N TYR A 916 -21.29 64.20 62.50
CA TYR A 916 -21.53 62.77 62.29
C TYR A 916 -21.64 62.41 60.80
N TYR A 917 -21.03 61.28 60.45
CA TYR A 917 -21.19 60.61 59.17
C TYR A 917 -22.33 59.59 59.27
N PHE A 918 -23.24 59.63 58.31
CA PHE A 918 -24.29 58.64 58.14
C PHE A 918 -24.69 58.55 56.67
N GLU A 919 -25.35 57.46 56.32
CA GLU A 919 -25.92 57.22 54.99
C GLU A 919 -27.39 57.62 55.00
N ALA A 920 -27.78 58.56 54.13
CA ALA A 920 -29.17 58.90 53.86
C ALA A 920 -29.72 57.97 52.79
N VAL A 921 -30.57 57.01 53.17
CA VAL A 921 -31.09 55.96 52.29
C VAL A 921 -32.57 56.18 52.01
N GLU A 922 -33.03 56.05 50.77
CA GLU A 922 -34.46 56.17 50.44
C GLU A 922 -35.25 54.99 51.01
N ALA A 923 -36.35 55.26 51.70
CA ALA A 923 -37.22 54.23 52.27
C ALA A 923 -38.20 53.63 51.26
N PHE A 924 -38.52 54.38 50.19
CA PHE A 924 -39.48 53.97 49.16
C PHE A 924 -38.85 54.10 47.77
N SER A 925 -39.18 53.15 46.89
CA SER A 925 -38.74 53.19 45.49
C SER A 925 -39.48 54.28 44.71
N HIS A 926 -38.96 54.59 43.51
CA HIS A 926 -39.55 55.58 42.60
C HIS A 926 -41.02 55.29 42.27
N ASP A 927 -41.38 54.03 42.03
CA ASP A 927 -42.74 53.62 41.66
C ASP A 927 -43.77 53.92 42.76
N TYR A 928 -43.37 53.85 44.03
CA TYR A 928 -44.25 54.11 45.18
C TYR A 928 -44.26 55.58 45.61
N MET A 929 -43.14 56.31 45.43
CA MET A 929 -43.07 57.73 45.74
C MET A 929 -42.30 58.47 44.63
N PRO A 930 -43.01 58.97 43.60
CA PRO A 930 -42.39 59.56 42.42
C PRO A 930 -41.98 61.03 42.60
N MET A 931 -42.22 61.64 43.78
CA MET A 931 -41.91 63.05 44.08
C MET A 931 -40.66 63.17 44.98
N GLU A 932 -39.86 64.22 44.76
CA GLU A 932 -38.75 64.57 45.66
C GLU A 932 -39.28 65.13 46.99
N HIS A 933 -38.87 64.54 48.11
CA HIS A 933 -39.24 64.99 49.46
C HIS A 933 -38.25 64.43 50.50
N GLU A 934 -37.73 65.25 51.44
CA GLU A 934 -36.66 64.83 52.37
C GLU A 934 -37.11 63.75 53.37
N ALA A 935 -38.38 63.79 53.80
CA ALA A 935 -38.90 62.87 54.81
C ALA A 935 -38.94 61.38 54.42
N GLN A 936 -38.69 61.06 53.14
CA GLN A 936 -38.63 59.66 52.68
C GLN A 936 -37.27 59.00 52.90
N PHE A 937 -36.26 59.75 53.38
CA PHE A 937 -34.93 59.22 53.63
C PHE A 937 -34.79 58.74 55.08
N LEU A 938 -33.94 57.75 55.31
CA LEU A 938 -33.55 57.21 56.60
C LEU A 938 -32.08 57.54 56.89
N ALA A 939 -31.79 57.98 58.11
CA ALA A 939 -30.44 58.16 58.63
C ALA A 939 -29.91 56.86 59.24
N LEU A 940 -29.03 56.18 58.52
CA LEU A 940 -28.49 54.88 58.91
C LEU A 940 -26.97 54.93 59.08
N CYS A 941 -26.44 54.18 60.05
CA CYS A 941 -25.01 53.93 60.12
C CYS A 941 -24.56 53.10 58.90
N PRO A 942 -23.29 53.13 58.50
CA PRO A 942 -22.84 52.49 57.25
C PRO A 942 -23.19 50.99 57.16
N LEU A 943 -23.15 50.28 58.29
CA LEU A 943 -23.52 48.86 58.38
C LEU A 943 -25.02 48.65 58.15
N CYS A 944 -25.88 49.36 58.90
CA CYS A 944 -27.33 49.24 58.72
C CYS A 944 -27.77 49.72 57.33
N ALA A 945 -27.09 50.71 56.76
CA ALA A 945 -27.35 51.20 55.41
C ALA A 945 -27.01 50.15 54.35
N ALA A 946 -25.88 49.46 54.49
CA ALA A 946 -25.49 48.38 53.59
C ALA A 946 -26.40 47.15 53.73
N MET A 947 -26.98 46.89 54.90
CA MET A 947 -27.97 45.83 55.08
C MET A 947 -29.37 46.19 54.55
N TYR A 948 -29.69 47.49 54.49
CA TYR A 948 -31.01 47.98 54.05
C TYR A 948 -31.09 48.18 52.54
N LYS A 949 -30.01 48.68 51.91
CA LYS A 949 -29.87 48.78 50.45
C LYS A 949 -29.69 47.40 49.84
#